data_AF-A0AA41U8R1-F1
#
_entry.id   AF-A0AA41U8R1-F1
#
_cell.length_a   1.000
_cell.length_b   1.000
_cell.length_c   1.000
_cell.angle_alpha   90.00
_cell.angle_beta   90.00
_cell.angle_gamma   90.00
#
_symmetry.space_group_name_H-M   'P 1'
#
loop_
_entity.id
_entity.type
_entity.pdbx_description
1 polymer ?
#
loop_
_entity_poly.entity_id
_entity_poly.type
_entity_poly.pdbx_seq_one_letter_code
_entity_poly.pdbx_strand_id
1 'polypeptide(L)'
;MTRPALLPARAGRATACLAAAALLAAPALLLTTAPAGAETAGGTPPAASAERLARQTLAAGDGWGSAGAGTTGGAAATEIITVRTWAELDAAVAGDAPKIVVVDAQIDANTGPDGAPLPCEAFAQGGYTLEQYLATYDPAVWGRATKPSGPVEDARRASQQAHAAHVTARIGSNTTLIGAPGAQLTGAALQIIGVQNVIVRGLTLVDAHDCFPAWDPTDGAEGSWNSEYDLVTVRESTNLWIDHNDLGDGTNLDSAQPEYFGRPYQVHDGLLDITNASDLVTVSYNRLHDHDKTMLVGSSDSRIADRGKLRITLHHNLFQNLGQRVARVRFGQVDVYNNHYVQDASTDIPYAYSWGVGKESHLLAQANAITVPDGFPLDTVVGRLSGTAMTEDGNTVNGAPVDLLAAYNATHDPDIAEVPAWDGVVRRTVHPVQAVPRVVGQLAGPQGLGARERIVVATDGSGDATTAQGAVDLAPTGAVDRVEIVFRPGTYAGRVVVDPKRTLLSFLGATGDPADVVITDDRAAGTPKPGGGTWGTTGSASVTVAGAGFTARAVTFENAFDEAAHPEISGHQAVAVKTAADRVVFDKVRFLGNQDTLYLDSPNVAVPGRVYVRNSWIQGDVDFIFGRGTAVIENSTIKALRRESDPSGYVFAPSTSSSFSRGFLVTGSRLISNAGPGSYYLGRPWHPSSAPDNDPRVVIRGSWIGDHLKADPWTTMSGYDWIAGSNAEYRNWGPGAFVNADRPQLTREEAADHEVADYLAGDDGWAPQH
;
A
#
# COMPACT_ATOMS: atom_id res chain seq x y z
N MET A 1 -39.49 -32.97 45.02
CA MET A 1 -38.67 -33.28 46.20
C MET A 1 -37.59 -32.21 46.34
N THR A 2 -37.62 -31.51 47.48
CA THR A 2 -36.57 -30.69 48.13
C THR A 2 -35.85 -29.56 47.34
N ARG A 3 -36.40 -28.34 47.46
CA ARG A 3 -35.70 -27.04 47.72
C ARG A 3 -35.18 -27.02 49.19
N PRO A 4 -34.42 -26.00 49.72
CA PRO A 4 -34.25 -24.57 49.36
C PRO A 4 -32.76 -24.09 49.32
N ALA A 5 -32.30 -22.90 48.88
CA ALA A 5 -32.66 -21.48 48.89
C ALA A 5 -31.84 -20.60 49.88
N LEU A 6 -31.38 -19.46 49.36
CA LEU A 6 -31.19 -18.13 49.98
C LEU A 6 -29.87 -17.73 50.71
N LEU A 7 -29.26 -16.67 50.13
CA LEU A 7 -28.47 -15.54 50.68
C LEU A 7 -28.82 -15.10 52.12
N PRO A 8 -27.93 -14.42 52.90
CA PRO A 8 -27.79 -12.95 52.77
C PRO A 8 -26.44 -12.29 53.18
N ALA A 9 -26.34 -11.00 52.86
CA ALA A 9 -25.33 -10.02 53.24
C ALA A 9 -25.42 -9.58 54.73
N ARG A 10 -24.31 -9.04 55.30
CA ARG A 10 -24.26 -7.75 56.05
C ARG A 10 -22.89 -7.43 56.71
N ALA A 11 -22.42 -6.22 56.42
CA ALA A 11 -21.96 -5.13 57.32
C ALA A 11 -21.06 -5.39 58.56
N GLY A 12 -19.87 -4.74 58.53
CA GLY A 12 -19.48 -3.68 59.48
C GLY A 12 -18.85 -4.05 60.84
N ARG A 13 -17.59 -3.65 61.06
CA ARG A 13 -17.20 -2.55 61.99
C ARG A 13 -15.68 -2.48 62.22
N ALA A 14 -15.24 -1.23 62.39
CA ALA A 14 -13.91 -0.75 62.73
C ALA A 14 -13.39 -1.22 64.10
N THR A 15 -12.07 -1.30 64.23
CA THR A 15 -11.40 -0.82 65.46
C THR A 15 -10.05 -0.20 65.11
N ALA A 16 -9.87 1.04 65.57
CA ALA A 16 -8.66 1.82 65.50
C ALA A 16 -7.66 1.42 66.60
N CYS A 17 -6.37 1.59 66.35
CA CYS A 17 -5.39 1.92 67.39
C CYS A 17 -4.44 2.99 66.86
N LEU A 18 -4.34 4.06 67.65
CA LEU A 18 -3.62 5.29 67.41
C LEU A 18 -2.21 5.23 68.02
N ALA A 19 -1.34 6.06 67.42
CA ALA A 19 -0.20 6.78 67.99
C ALA A 19 1.13 6.02 68.22
N ALA A 20 2.18 6.45 67.51
CA ALA A 20 3.08 7.49 68.04
C ALA A 20 3.99 8.05 66.93
N ALA A 21 4.05 9.38 66.86
CA ALA A 21 4.91 10.14 65.96
C ALA A 21 6.27 10.42 66.63
N ALA A 22 7.34 10.45 65.83
CA ALA A 22 8.54 11.23 66.11
C ALA A 22 9.12 11.75 64.79
N LEU A 23 9.03 13.07 64.62
CA LEU A 23 9.64 13.83 63.54
C LEU A 23 11.16 13.86 63.69
N LEU A 24 11.89 13.86 62.57
CA LEU A 24 13.05 14.72 62.36
C LEU A 24 13.18 15.04 60.86
N ALA A 25 13.31 16.33 60.57
CA ALA A 25 13.12 16.97 59.27
C ALA A 25 14.42 17.03 58.43
N ALA A 26 14.28 17.00 57.11
CA ALA A 26 15.21 17.54 56.12
C ALA A 26 14.41 17.95 54.85
N PRO A 27 14.84 18.97 54.08
CA PRO A 27 13.95 19.85 53.34
C PRO A 27 13.47 19.25 52.01
N ALA A 28 12.18 19.43 51.71
CA ALA A 28 11.59 19.14 50.42
C ALA A 28 11.91 20.27 49.43
N LEU A 29 12.71 19.95 48.40
CA LEU A 29 12.64 20.67 47.13
C LEU A 29 11.35 20.22 46.42
N LEU A 30 10.47 21.17 46.14
CA LEU A 30 9.28 20.96 45.33
C LEU A 30 9.69 20.57 43.90
N LEU A 31 9.60 19.29 43.57
CA LEU A 31 9.53 18.81 42.19
C LEU A 31 8.08 18.97 41.73
N THR A 32 7.84 20.00 40.93
CA THR A 32 6.64 20.10 40.09
C THR A 32 6.65 18.92 39.12
N THR A 33 5.66 18.03 39.24
CA THR A 33 5.41 16.97 38.27
C THR A 33 4.88 17.60 36.98
N ALA A 34 5.74 17.75 35.98
CA ALA A 34 5.30 17.92 34.59
C ALA A 34 4.72 16.58 34.10
N PRO A 35 3.63 16.56 33.33
CA PRO A 35 3.12 15.32 32.77
C PRO A 35 4.13 14.76 31.78
N ALA A 36 4.35 13.44 31.83
CA ALA A 36 5.14 12.72 30.85
C ALA A 36 4.52 12.90 29.47
N GLY A 37 5.18 13.70 28.63
CA GLY A 37 4.94 13.69 27.19
C GLY A 37 5.36 12.33 26.65
N ALA A 38 4.40 11.57 26.14
CA ALA A 38 4.70 10.47 25.24
C ALA A 38 5.32 11.10 23.98
N GLU A 39 6.63 11.01 23.84
CA GLU A 39 7.29 11.26 22.55
C GLU A 39 6.87 10.13 21.62
N THR A 40 5.92 10.45 20.75
CA THR A 40 5.61 9.67 19.55
C THR A 40 6.88 9.58 18.70
N ALA A 41 7.24 8.36 18.32
CA ALA A 41 8.24 8.07 17.29
C ALA A 41 8.06 9.02 16.10
N GLY A 42 9.15 9.60 15.60
CA GLY A 42 9.16 10.68 14.63
C GLY A 42 8.28 10.42 13.40
N GLY A 43 7.04 10.93 13.46
CA GLY A 43 6.18 11.10 12.31
C GLY A 43 6.50 12.42 11.62
N THR A 44 6.52 12.40 10.29
CA THR A 44 6.54 13.63 9.47
C THR A 44 5.39 14.56 9.94
N PRO A 45 5.61 15.88 10.11
CA PRO A 45 4.52 16.77 10.52
C PRO A 45 3.36 16.73 9.51
N PRO A 46 2.08 16.79 9.93
CA PRO A 46 0.91 16.61 9.07
C PRO A 46 0.86 17.52 7.81
N ALA A 47 1.47 18.70 7.90
CA ALA A 47 1.58 19.62 6.76
C ALA A 47 2.53 19.09 5.66
N ALA A 48 3.62 18.43 6.04
CA ALA A 48 4.58 17.86 5.10
C ALA A 48 4.08 16.56 4.47
N SER A 49 3.15 15.83 5.11
CA SER A 49 2.45 14.71 4.47
C SER A 49 1.38 15.18 3.46
N ALA A 50 0.63 16.25 3.78
CA ALA A 50 -0.37 16.81 2.86
C ALA A 50 0.26 17.40 1.59
N GLU A 51 1.32 18.21 1.73
CA GLU A 51 2.07 18.74 0.58
C GLU A 51 2.66 17.61 -0.28
N ARG A 52 3.21 16.58 0.36
CA ARG A 52 3.74 15.41 -0.34
C ARG A 52 2.66 14.71 -1.15
N LEU A 53 1.51 14.40 -0.56
CA LEU A 53 0.38 13.77 -1.26
C LEU A 53 -0.09 14.62 -2.45
N ALA A 54 -0.16 15.93 -2.28
CA ALA A 54 -0.57 16.87 -3.32
C ALA A 54 0.42 16.98 -4.49
N ARG A 55 1.70 16.64 -4.26
CA ARG A 55 2.76 16.61 -5.28
C ARG A 55 3.00 15.22 -5.88
N GLN A 56 2.32 14.18 -5.41
CA GLN A 56 2.46 12.83 -5.96
C GLN A 56 2.00 12.76 -7.41
N THR A 57 2.75 12.03 -8.22
CA THR A 57 2.44 11.74 -9.62
C THR A 57 2.01 10.30 -9.80
N LEU A 58 1.31 10.00 -10.88
CA LEU A 58 1.04 8.61 -11.26
C LEU A 58 2.37 7.93 -11.59
N ALA A 59 2.60 6.74 -11.02
CA ALA A 59 3.86 6.04 -11.22
C ALA A 59 3.96 5.44 -12.62
N ALA A 60 5.19 5.30 -13.11
CA ALA A 60 5.47 4.58 -14.35
C ALA A 60 4.96 3.12 -14.26
N GLY A 61 4.22 2.69 -15.28
CA GLY A 61 3.66 1.34 -15.33
C GLY A 61 2.33 1.18 -14.59
N ASP A 62 1.75 2.24 -14.04
CA ASP A 62 0.49 2.23 -13.30
C ASP A 62 -0.70 2.55 -14.22
N GLY A 63 -1.05 1.58 -15.07
CA GLY A 63 -2.11 1.70 -16.06
C GLY A 63 -1.81 2.65 -17.23
N TRP A 64 -2.79 2.83 -18.10
CA TRP A 64 -2.67 3.65 -19.32
C TRP A 64 -2.35 5.12 -19.07
N GLY A 65 -2.79 5.70 -17.94
CA GLY A 65 -2.45 7.08 -17.56
C GLY A 65 -0.94 7.31 -17.38
N SER A 66 -0.17 6.26 -17.12
CA SER A 66 1.28 6.32 -16.97
C SER A 66 2.05 6.29 -18.30
N ALA A 67 1.36 6.00 -19.41
CA ALA A 67 2.00 5.88 -20.72
C ALA A 67 2.36 7.24 -21.34
N GLY A 68 3.29 7.22 -22.30
CA GLY A 68 3.73 8.44 -22.98
C GLY A 68 4.46 9.39 -22.03
N ALA A 69 3.97 10.62 -21.90
CA ALA A 69 4.53 11.62 -20.98
C ALA A 69 4.26 11.31 -19.49
N GLY A 70 3.38 10.33 -19.21
CA GLY A 70 2.90 10.04 -17.86
C GLY A 70 1.93 11.12 -17.35
N THR A 71 1.42 10.93 -16.14
CA THR A 71 0.52 11.88 -15.48
C THR A 71 1.16 12.42 -14.22
N THR A 72 1.55 13.69 -14.26
CA THR A 72 2.22 14.43 -13.18
C THR A 72 1.34 15.51 -12.56
N GLY A 73 0.21 15.84 -13.19
CA GLY A 73 -0.70 16.88 -12.73
C GLY A 73 0.02 18.21 -12.54
N GLY A 74 -0.22 18.82 -11.40
CA GLY A 74 0.40 20.06 -10.96
C GLY A 74 1.66 19.89 -10.12
N ALA A 75 2.30 18.72 -10.07
CA ALA A 75 3.43 18.46 -9.16
C ALA A 75 4.57 19.51 -9.24
N ALA A 76 4.74 20.13 -10.42
CA ALA A 76 5.71 21.21 -10.67
C ALA A 76 5.27 22.62 -10.21
N ALA A 77 4.07 22.77 -9.64
CA ALA A 77 3.57 24.05 -9.14
C ALA A 77 4.45 24.58 -8.01
N THR A 78 4.75 25.88 -8.03
CA THR A 78 5.54 26.53 -6.98
C THR A 78 4.74 26.73 -5.69
N GLU A 79 3.43 26.87 -5.81
CA GLU A 79 2.51 27.15 -4.70
C GLU A 79 1.34 26.15 -4.70
N ILE A 80 0.76 25.95 -3.51
CA ILE A 80 -0.45 25.16 -3.29
C ILE A 80 -1.59 26.14 -3.00
N ILE A 81 -2.68 26.03 -3.76
CA ILE A 81 -3.87 26.87 -3.60
C ILE A 81 -4.87 26.08 -2.76
N THR A 82 -5.22 26.56 -1.57
CA THR A 82 -6.29 25.95 -0.76
C THR A 82 -7.59 26.69 -0.97
N VAL A 83 -8.66 25.96 -1.27
CA VAL A 83 -10.00 26.50 -1.54
C VAL A 83 -11.01 25.96 -0.54
N ARG A 84 -11.96 26.81 -0.15
CA ARG A 84 -13.05 26.49 0.79
C ARG A 84 -14.43 26.92 0.31
N THR A 85 -14.51 27.62 -0.82
CA THR A 85 -15.77 28.04 -1.43
C THR A 85 -15.82 27.64 -2.89
N TRP A 86 -17.03 27.58 -3.46
CA TRP A 86 -17.22 27.23 -4.87
C TRP A 86 -16.54 28.22 -5.81
N ALA A 87 -16.67 29.52 -5.53
CA ALA A 87 -16.03 30.58 -6.32
C ALA A 87 -14.49 30.50 -6.29
N GLU A 88 -13.91 30.14 -5.13
CA GLU A 88 -12.47 29.91 -5.02
C GLU A 88 -12.04 28.69 -5.84
N LEU A 89 -12.80 27.58 -5.77
CA LEU A 89 -12.50 26.36 -6.52
C LEU A 89 -12.55 26.59 -8.03
N ASP A 90 -13.64 27.13 -8.55
CA ASP A 90 -13.82 27.38 -10.00
C ASP A 90 -12.69 28.27 -10.56
N ALA A 91 -12.34 29.33 -9.82
CA ALA A 91 -11.24 30.20 -10.20
C ALA A 91 -9.87 29.49 -10.15
N ALA A 92 -9.62 28.67 -9.12
CA ALA A 92 -8.32 28.05 -8.90
C ALA A 92 -7.97 26.95 -9.90
N VAL A 93 -8.97 26.22 -10.42
CA VAL A 93 -8.74 25.08 -11.34
C VAL A 93 -8.58 25.50 -12.81
N ALA A 94 -8.84 26.76 -13.15
CA ALA A 94 -8.79 27.26 -14.51
C ALA A 94 -7.36 27.48 -15.06
N GLY A 95 -7.23 27.49 -16.40
CA GLY A 95 -5.99 27.78 -17.13
C GLY A 95 -4.97 26.62 -17.13
N ASP A 96 -3.83 26.77 -17.81
CA ASP A 96 -2.94 25.62 -18.10
C ASP A 96 -1.59 25.62 -17.36
N ALA A 97 -1.31 26.64 -16.54
CA ALA A 97 -0.10 26.66 -15.72
C ALA A 97 -0.12 25.55 -14.67
N PRO A 98 1.03 24.90 -14.34
CA PRO A 98 1.09 23.90 -13.28
C PRO A 98 0.50 24.42 -11.96
N LYS A 99 -0.49 23.71 -11.41
CA LYS A 99 -1.20 24.12 -10.20
C LYS A 99 -1.63 22.95 -9.34
N ILE A 100 -1.51 23.12 -8.03
CA ILE A 100 -2.06 22.21 -7.03
C ILE A 100 -3.20 22.95 -6.33
N VAL A 101 -4.39 22.40 -6.40
CA VAL A 101 -5.59 22.93 -5.76
C VAL A 101 -6.05 21.94 -4.70
N VAL A 102 -6.05 22.37 -3.43
CA VAL A 102 -6.48 21.59 -2.29
C VAL A 102 -7.87 22.05 -1.87
N VAL A 103 -8.87 21.17 -1.95
CA VAL A 103 -10.20 21.41 -1.37
C VAL A 103 -10.14 21.10 0.12
N ASP A 104 -10.40 22.09 0.97
CA ASP A 104 -10.32 21.96 2.44
C ASP A 104 -11.64 22.39 3.11
N ALA A 105 -12.75 21.97 2.52
CA ALA A 105 -14.10 22.19 3.01
C ALA A 105 -15.10 21.21 2.38
N GLN A 106 -16.31 21.21 2.91
CA GLN A 106 -17.50 20.75 2.19
C GLN A 106 -18.07 21.94 1.43
N ILE A 107 -18.10 21.86 0.10
CA ILE A 107 -18.48 22.95 -0.80
C ILE A 107 -19.73 22.50 -1.56
N ASP A 108 -20.80 23.29 -1.47
CA ASP A 108 -21.98 23.15 -2.31
C ASP A 108 -21.88 24.12 -3.49
N ALA A 109 -21.91 23.60 -4.71
CA ALA A 109 -21.86 24.39 -5.93
C ALA A 109 -23.13 25.23 -6.16
N ASN A 110 -24.26 24.88 -5.53
CA ASN A 110 -25.51 25.64 -5.59
C ASN A 110 -25.55 26.72 -4.50
N THR A 111 -24.49 27.52 -4.39
CA THR A 111 -24.41 28.61 -3.40
C THR A 111 -24.07 29.95 -4.04
N GLY A 112 -24.66 31.01 -3.49
CA GLY A 112 -24.31 32.38 -3.84
C GLY A 112 -22.89 32.74 -3.40
N PRO A 113 -22.37 33.92 -3.82
CA PRO A 113 -21.03 34.38 -3.44
C PRO A 113 -20.80 34.53 -1.93
N ASP A 114 -21.88 34.62 -1.15
CA ASP A 114 -21.88 34.68 0.32
C ASP A 114 -22.04 33.30 0.99
N GLY A 115 -22.12 32.23 0.20
CA GLY A 115 -22.34 30.86 0.65
C GLY A 115 -23.80 30.52 0.94
N ALA A 116 -24.76 31.41 0.65
CA ALA A 116 -26.18 31.13 0.83
C ALA A 116 -26.68 30.11 -0.23
N PRO A 117 -27.44 29.06 0.15
CA PRO A 117 -28.01 28.11 -0.81
C PRO A 117 -28.90 28.79 -1.85
N LEU A 118 -28.76 28.38 -3.11
CA LEU A 118 -29.58 28.82 -4.23
C LEU A 118 -30.56 27.70 -4.62
N PRO A 119 -31.88 27.92 -4.54
CA PRO A 119 -32.85 26.95 -5.02
C PRO A 119 -32.93 26.95 -6.55
N CYS A 120 -33.46 25.89 -7.16
CA CYS A 120 -33.56 25.77 -8.61
C CYS A 120 -34.27 26.96 -9.28
N GLU A 121 -35.27 27.55 -8.63
CA GLU A 121 -36.00 28.73 -9.14
C GLU A 121 -35.09 29.95 -9.32
N ALA A 122 -33.96 30.04 -8.61
CA ALA A 122 -32.99 31.11 -8.78
C ALA A 122 -32.33 31.10 -10.18
N PHE A 123 -32.30 29.94 -10.84
CA PHE A 123 -31.72 29.77 -12.17
C PHE A 123 -32.77 29.86 -13.29
N ALA A 124 -34.06 29.89 -12.97
CA ALA A 124 -35.14 29.91 -13.96
C ALA A 124 -35.06 31.16 -14.86
N GLN A 125 -35.04 30.93 -16.18
CA GLN A 125 -34.99 31.96 -17.22
C GLN A 125 -36.26 31.94 -18.07
N GLY A 126 -36.53 33.04 -18.77
CA GLY A 126 -37.62 33.09 -19.76
C GLY A 126 -39.03 32.86 -19.19
N GLY A 127 -39.20 32.98 -17.87
CA GLY A 127 -40.47 32.69 -17.19
C GLY A 127 -40.76 31.20 -17.00
N TYR A 128 -39.74 30.33 -17.09
CA TYR A 128 -39.90 28.89 -16.87
C TYR A 128 -40.53 28.59 -15.51
N THR A 129 -41.52 27.69 -15.52
CA THR A 129 -41.99 26.98 -14.32
C THR A 129 -42.17 25.50 -14.67
N LEU A 130 -41.86 24.61 -13.72
CA LEU A 130 -42.07 23.18 -13.90
C LEU A 130 -43.55 22.85 -14.14
N GLU A 131 -44.46 23.54 -13.46
CA GLU A 131 -45.91 23.39 -13.66
C GLU A 131 -46.32 23.65 -15.12
N GLN A 132 -45.82 24.74 -15.72
CA GLN A 132 -46.12 25.05 -17.12
C GLN A 132 -45.48 24.04 -18.07
N TYR A 133 -44.26 23.60 -17.79
CA TYR A 133 -43.57 22.57 -18.57
C TYR A 133 -44.36 21.26 -18.59
N LEU A 134 -44.80 20.79 -17.42
CA LEU A 134 -45.58 19.57 -17.27
C LEU A 134 -46.93 19.68 -17.99
N ALA A 135 -47.66 20.79 -17.82
CA ALA A 135 -48.94 21.00 -18.49
C ALA A 135 -48.82 21.07 -20.03
N THR A 136 -47.71 21.60 -20.54
CA THR A 136 -47.48 21.75 -21.99
C THR A 136 -47.07 20.43 -22.65
N TYR A 137 -46.19 19.67 -21.98
CA TYR A 137 -45.53 18.50 -22.56
C TYR A 137 -46.06 17.16 -22.03
N ASP A 138 -47.18 17.18 -21.30
CA ASP A 138 -47.91 15.96 -20.93
C ASP A 138 -48.14 15.08 -22.16
N PRO A 139 -47.77 13.78 -22.15
CA PRO A 139 -48.02 12.87 -23.25
C PRO A 139 -49.49 12.82 -23.72
N ALA A 140 -50.45 13.13 -22.86
CA ALA A 140 -51.87 13.24 -23.21
C ALA A 140 -52.20 14.51 -24.03
N VAL A 141 -51.38 15.55 -23.93
CA VAL A 141 -51.55 16.85 -24.61
C VAL A 141 -50.62 16.94 -25.82
N TRP A 142 -49.32 16.71 -25.62
CA TRP A 142 -48.27 16.84 -26.63
C TRP A 142 -48.12 15.61 -27.53
N GLY A 143 -48.51 14.44 -27.02
CA GLY A 143 -48.25 13.16 -27.66
C GLY A 143 -46.82 12.66 -27.43
N ARG A 144 -46.48 11.54 -28.06
CA ARG A 144 -45.19 10.85 -27.88
C ARG A 144 -44.26 10.82 -29.09
N ALA A 145 -44.71 11.36 -30.23
CA ALA A 145 -43.98 11.22 -31.49
C ALA A 145 -42.84 12.24 -31.67
N THR A 146 -42.87 13.35 -30.92
CA THR A 146 -41.96 14.47 -31.12
C THR A 146 -41.43 14.99 -29.80
N LYS A 147 -40.14 15.32 -29.75
CA LYS A 147 -39.52 15.95 -28.59
C LYS A 147 -40.18 17.31 -28.27
N PRO A 148 -40.24 17.72 -26.99
CA PRO A 148 -40.64 19.07 -26.60
C PRO A 148 -39.93 20.15 -27.41
N SER A 149 -40.67 21.20 -27.77
CA SER A 149 -40.15 22.36 -28.49
C SER A 149 -41.02 23.59 -28.25
N GLY A 150 -40.52 24.76 -28.66
CA GLY A 150 -41.20 26.05 -28.49
C GLY A 150 -40.85 26.75 -27.17
N PRO A 151 -41.57 27.84 -26.83
CA PRO A 151 -41.11 28.79 -25.82
C PRO A 151 -40.88 28.20 -24.42
N VAL A 152 -41.63 27.17 -24.03
CA VAL A 152 -41.51 26.55 -22.70
C VAL A 152 -40.25 25.67 -22.60
N GLU A 153 -39.95 24.89 -23.64
CA GLU A 153 -38.70 24.15 -23.76
C GLU A 153 -37.49 25.07 -23.97
N ASP A 154 -37.66 26.17 -24.72
CA ASP A 154 -36.61 27.19 -24.86
C ASP A 154 -36.28 27.84 -23.50
N ALA A 155 -37.30 28.12 -22.69
CA ALA A 155 -37.14 28.63 -21.33
C ALA A 155 -36.47 27.60 -20.40
N ARG A 156 -36.83 26.31 -20.50
CA ARG A 156 -36.14 25.22 -19.77
C ARG A 156 -34.67 25.17 -20.13
N ARG A 157 -34.34 25.15 -21.44
CA ARG A 157 -32.94 25.13 -21.92
C ARG A 157 -32.14 26.34 -21.43
N ALA A 158 -32.72 27.54 -21.46
CA ALA A 158 -32.07 28.73 -20.94
C ALA A 158 -31.83 28.64 -19.42
N SER A 159 -32.77 28.05 -18.67
CA SER A 159 -32.64 27.83 -17.23
C SER A 159 -31.55 26.80 -16.91
N GLN A 160 -31.54 25.68 -17.64
CA GLN A 160 -30.51 24.64 -17.55
C GLN A 160 -29.11 25.18 -17.87
N GLN A 161 -28.98 26.05 -18.88
CA GLN A 161 -27.72 26.69 -19.21
C GLN A 161 -27.24 27.66 -18.12
N ALA A 162 -28.17 28.39 -17.48
CA ALA A 162 -27.84 29.28 -16.37
C ALA A 162 -27.37 28.49 -15.14
N HIS A 163 -28.00 27.36 -14.83
CA HIS A 163 -27.58 26.45 -13.77
C HIS A 163 -26.22 25.82 -14.08
N ALA A 164 -26.06 25.25 -15.28
CA ALA A 164 -24.80 24.66 -15.73
C ALA A 164 -23.63 25.65 -15.64
N ALA A 165 -23.84 26.91 -16.05
CA ALA A 165 -22.82 27.96 -15.97
C ALA A 165 -22.43 28.30 -14.51
N HIS A 166 -23.30 28.02 -13.54
CA HIS A 166 -23.03 28.24 -12.13
C HIS A 166 -22.31 27.05 -11.49
N VAL A 167 -22.76 25.82 -11.73
CA VAL A 167 -22.27 24.63 -11.01
C VAL A 167 -21.13 23.87 -11.70
N THR A 168 -20.68 24.35 -12.87
CA THR A 168 -19.58 23.72 -13.61
C THR A 168 -18.24 24.36 -13.28
N ALA A 169 -17.27 23.55 -12.86
CA ALA A 169 -15.86 23.96 -12.79
C ALA A 169 -15.06 23.35 -13.96
N ARG A 170 -14.38 24.19 -14.75
CA ARG A 170 -13.55 23.74 -15.88
C ARG A 170 -12.09 23.61 -15.47
N ILE A 171 -11.63 22.37 -15.36
CA ILE A 171 -10.27 22.04 -14.94
C ILE A 171 -9.32 22.17 -16.13
N GLY A 172 -8.33 23.06 -16.01
CA GLY A 172 -7.31 23.26 -17.03
C GLY A 172 -6.14 22.27 -16.93
N SER A 173 -5.21 22.35 -17.89
CA SER A 173 -4.07 21.41 -17.97
C SER A 173 -3.10 21.56 -16.78
N ASN A 174 -2.31 20.51 -16.52
CA ASN A 174 -1.26 20.50 -15.49
C ASN A 174 -1.81 20.78 -14.07
N THR A 175 -2.93 20.16 -13.75
CA THR A 175 -3.65 20.39 -12.50
C THR A 175 -3.60 19.15 -11.62
N THR A 176 -3.26 19.32 -10.35
CA THR A 176 -3.61 18.35 -9.30
C THR A 176 -4.71 18.96 -8.45
N LEU A 177 -5.93 18.44 -8.57
CA LEU A 177 -7.03 18.74 -7.67
C LEU A 177 -7.10 17.64 -6.61
N ILE A 178 -6.93 18.00 -5.34
CA ILE A 178 -6.85 17.04 -4.24
C ILE A 178 -7.71 17.45 -3.04
N GLY A 179 -8.42 16.52 -2.42
CA GLY A 179 -9.17 16.76 -1.19
C GLY A 179 -8.31 16.62 0.06
N ALA A 180 -8.46 17.54 1.01
CA ALA A 180 -8.08 17.34 2.40
C ALA A 180 -9.03 16.32 3.07
N PRO A 181 -8.68 15.74 4.24
CA PRO A 181 -9.57 14.83 4.94
C PRO A 181 -10.96 15.42 5.17
N GLY A 182 -12.00 14.77 4.64
CA GLY A 182 -13.39 15.21 4.72
C GLY A 182 -13.83 16.23 3.67
N ALA A 183 -12.98 16.53 2.68
CA ALA A 183 -13.33 17.39 1.56
C ALA A 183 -14.47 16.80 0.71
N GLN A 184 -15.48 17.61 0.43
CA GLN A 184 -16.66 17.21 -0.32
C GLN A 184 -17.08 18.31 -1.29
N LEU A 185 -17.49 17.93 -2.50
CA LEU A 185 -18.18 18.79 -3.45
C LEU A 185 -19.59 18.22 -3.69
N THR A 186 -20.62 19.02 -3.43
CA THR A 186 -22.02 18.68 -3.68
C THR A 186 -22.55 19.55 -4.83
N GLY A 187 -23.35 19.00 -5.74
CA GLY A 187 -23.94 19.79 -6.83
C GLY A 187 -22.98 20.14 -7.97
N ALA A 188 -21.69 19.83 -7.84
CA ALA A 188 -20.65 20.27 -8.76
C ALA A 188 -20.51 19.37 -9.99
N ALA A 189 -20.35 19.98 -11.16
CA ALA A 189 -19.97 19.29 -12.39
C ALA A 189 -18.51 19.62 -12.77
N LEU A 190 -17.59 18.65 -12.62
CA LEU A 190 -16.19 18.85 -12.95
C LEU A 190 -15.91 18.51 -14.41
N GLN A 191 -15.49 19.48 -15.21
CA GLN A 191 -15.20 19.30 -16.64
C GLN A 191 -13.71 19.33 -16.94
N ILE A 192 -13.20 18.22 -17.48
CA ILE A 192 -11.83 18.04 -17.99
C ILE A 192 -11.94 17.88 -19.51
N ILE A 193 -11.92 19.00 -20.23
CA ILE A 193 -12.26 19.03 -21.66
C ILE A 193 -11.15 19.70 -22.46
N GLY A 194 -10.58 18.98 -23.44
CA GLY A 194 -9.55 19.52 -24.33
C GLY A 194 -8.22 19.81 -23.65
N VAL A 195 -7.90 19.12 -22.54
CA VAL A 195 -6.74 19.39 -21.69
C VAL A 195 -5.88 18.14 -21.50
N GLN A 196 -4.74 18.30 -20.84
CA GLN A 196 -3.86 17.18 -20.55
C GLN A 196 -3.21 17.27 -19.17
N ASN A 197 -2.71 16.14 -18.68
CA ASN A 197 -1.91 16.05 -17.47
C ASN A 197 -2.70 16.53 -16.23
N VAL A 198 -3.78 15.81 -15.89
CA VAL A 198 -4.68 16.16 -14.78
C VAL A 198 -4.79 15.02 -13.77
N ILE A 199 -4.73 15.37 -12.49
CA ILE A 199 -4.90 14.47 -11.35
C ILE A 199 -6.10 14.96 -10.53
N VAL A 200 -7.04 14.06 -10.20
CA VAL A 200 -8.19 14.32 -9.30
C VAL A 200 -8.21 13.26 -8.22
N ARG A 201 -8.01 13.65 -6.95
CA ARG A 201 -7.82 12.68 -5.85
C ARG A 201 -8.43 13.09 -4.52
N GLY A 202 -8.83 12.12 -3.70
CA GLY A 202 -9.19 12.37 -2.30
C GLY A 202 -10.48 13.16 -2.07
N LEU A 203 -11.37 13.26 -3.06
CA LEU A 203 -12.61 14.02 -2.96
C LEU A 203 -13.81 13.11 -2.77
N THR A 204 -14.76 13.53 -1.94
CA THR A 204 -16.15 13.07 -2.05
C THR A 204 -16.89 13.99 -3.01
N LEU A 205 -17.44 13.45 -4.09
CA LEU A 205 -18.20 14.16 -5.13
C LEU A 205 -19.61 13.59 -5.12
N VAL A 206 -20.62 14.40 -4.84
CA VAL A 206 -22.00 13.89 -4.76
C VAL A 206 -23.02 14.80 -5.42
N ASP A 207 -24.11 14.18 -5.88
CA ASP A 207 -25.35 14.88 -6.25
C ASP A 207 -25.13 15.94 -7.35
N ALA A 208 -24.55 15.58 -8.49
CA ALA A 208 -24.50 16.43 -9.67
C ALA A 208 -25.90 16.55 -10.31
N HIS A 209 -26.85 17.12 -9.59
CA HIS A 209 -28.24 17.22 -10.04
C HIS A 209 -28.43 18.36 -11.04
N ASP A 210 -29.18 18.09 -12.11
CA ASP A 210 -29.76 19.09 -13.00
C ASP A 210 -31.08 19.59 -12.41
N CYS A 211 -31.22 20.91 -12.25
CA CYS A 211 -32.48 21.51 -11.80
C CYS A 211 -33.59 21.46 -12.85
N PHE A 212 -33.25 21.19 -14.11
CA PHE A 212 -34.15 21.29 -15.26
C PHE A 212 -34.06 20.12 -16.24
N PRO A 213 -34.22 18.85 -15.81
CA PRO A 213 -34.22 17.68 -16.67
C PRO A 213 -35.10 17.84 -17.92
N ALA A 214 -34.62 17.33 -19.05
CA ALA A 214 -35.35 17.35 -20.32
C ALA A 214 -36.25 16.12 -20.45
N TRP A 215 -37.53 16.34 -20.77
CA TRP A 215 -38.43 15.24 -21.14
C TRP A 215 -38.18 14.81 -22.58
N ASP A 216 -37.95 13.51 -22.79
CA ASP A 216 -37.90 12.90 -24.12
C ASP A 216 -38.94 11.78 -24.24
N PRO A 217 -40.11 12.02 -24.86
CA PRO A 217 -41.13 11.00 -25.01
C PRO A 217 -40.75 9.90 -26.03
N THR A 218 -39.64 10.09 -26.76
CA THR A 218 -39.12 9.11 -27.73
C THR A 218 -37.99 8.26 -27.15
N ASP A 219 -37.54 8.55 -25.93
CA ASP A 219 -36.50 7.80 -25.24
C ASP A 219 -37.07 6.59 -24.50
N GLY A 220 -36.98 5.43 -25.15
CA GLY A 220 -37.64 4.20 -24.72
C GLY A 220 -39.13 4.18 -25.07
N ALA A 221 -39.81 3.07 -24.75
CA ALA A 221 -41.22 2.89 -25.11
C ALA A 221 -42.17 3.81 -24.33
N GLU A 222 -41.76 4.27 -23.15
CA GLU A 222 -42.56 5.08 -22.23
C GLU A 222 -42.11 6.54 -22.16
N GLY A 223 -40.97 6.87 -22.78
CA GLY A 223 -40.28 8.15 -22.61
C GLY A 223 -39.42 8.19 -21.34
N SER A 224 -38.46 9.12 -21.28
CA SER A 224 -37.55 9.28 -20.13
C SER A 224 -37.19 10.75 -19.89
N TRP A 225 -36.87 11.06 -18.64
CA TRP A 225 -36.23 12.33 -18.27
C TRP A 225 -34.72 12.17 -18.38
N ASN A 226 -34.04 13.17 -18.93
CA ASN A 226 -32.60 13.16 -19.13
C ASN A 226 -31.99 14.44 -18.56
N SER A 227 -30.95 14.27 -17.75
CA SER A 227 -30.12 15.34 -17.18
C SER A 227 -28.78 15.41 -17.91
N GLU A 228 -27.99 16.45 -17.63
CA GLU A 228 -26.82 16.78 -18.46
C GLU A 228 -25.49 16.80 -17.68
N TYR A 229 -25.52 16.60 -16.36
CA TYR A 229 -24.36 16.78 -15.50
C TYR A 229 -23.79 15.44 -15.05
N ASP A 230 -22.49 15.29 -15.25
CA ASP A 230 -21.70 14.25 -14.60
C ASP A 230 -20.93 14.87 -13.42
N LEU A 231 -20.64 14.08 -12.37
CA LEU A 231 -19.70 14.53 -11.33
C LEU A 231 -18.33 14.83 -11.94
N VAL A 232 -17.87 13.97 -12.87
CA VAL A 232 -16.62 14.18 -13.62
C VAL A 232 -16.82 13.83 -15.09
N THR A 233 -16.67 14.82 -15.96
CA THR A 233 -16.66 14.64 -17.42
C THR A 233 -15.24 14.76 -17.97
N VAL A 234 -14.77 13.74 -18.68
CA VAL A 234 -13.50 13.74 -19.43
C VAL A 234 -13.79 13.67 -20.93
N ARG A 235 -13.42 14.71 -21.67
CA ARG A 235 -13.59 14.78 -23.13
C ARG A 235 -12.34 15.32 -23.80
N GLU A 236 -11.94 14.74 -24.93
CA GLU A 236 -10.83 15.23 -25.76
C GLU A 236 -9.53 15.48 -24.96
N SER A 237 -9.30 14.69 -23.91
CA SER A 237 -8.23 14.94 -22.94
C SER A 237 -7.29 13.73 -22.79
N THR A 238 -6.04 13.97 -22.38
CA THR A 238 -5.05 12.89 -22.24
C THR A 238 -4.13 12.97 -21.03
N ASN A 239 -3.62 11.81 -20.58
CA ASN A 239 -2.80 11.65 -19.38
C ASN A 239 -3.55 12.14 -18.13
N LEU A 240 -4.47 11.29 -17.64
CA LEU A 240 -5.30 11.56 -16.48
C LEU A 240 -5.16 10.48 -15.40
N TRP A 241 -5.28 10.90 -14.15
CA TRP A 241 -5.34 10.01 -12.99
C TRP A 241 -6.46 10.43 -12.04
N ILE A 242 -7.49 9.59 -11.95
CA ILE A 242 -8.65 9.78 -11.06
C ILE A 242 -8.53 8.74 -9.95
N ASP A 243 -8.20 9.16 -8.73
CA ASP A 243 -7.77 8.22 -7.68
C ASP A 243 -8.20 8.53 -6.25
N HIS A 244 -8.65 7.52 -5.50
CA HIS A 244 -9.13 7.70 -4.11
C HIS A 244 -10.25 8.74 -3.97
N ASN A 245 -11.20 8.79 -4.92
CA ASN A 245 -12.40 9.62 -4.79
C ASN A 245 -13.61 8.76 -4.37
N ASP A 246 -14.64 9.40 -3.81
CA ASP A 246 -15.95 8.79 -3.53
C ASP A 246 -17.00 9.51 -4.39
N LEU A 247 -17.72 8.80 -5.26
CA LEU A 247 -18.68 9.34 -6.23
C LEU A 247 -20.04 8.65 -6.07
N GLY A 248 -21.12 9.43 -5.94
CA GLY A 248 -22.48 8.90 -5.91
C GLY A 248 -23.55 10.00 -5.81
N ASP A 249 -24.83 9.63 -5.74
CA ASP A 249 -25.95 10.59 -5.70
C ASP A 249 -26.21 11.17 -4.28
N GLY A 250 -25.40 10.77 -3.29
CA GLY A 250 -25.58 11.17 -1.90
C GLY A 250 -26.95 10.73 -1.37
N THR A 251 -27.76 11.67 -0.88
CA THR A 251 -29.12 11.40 -0.39
C THR A 251 -30.21 11.68 -1.43
N ASN A 252 -29.85 12.13 -2.64
CA ASN A 252 -30.79 12.63 -3.65
C ASN A 252 -31.12 11.60 -4.74
N LEU A 253 -31.18 10.31 -4.41
CA LEU A 253 -31.34 9.22 -5.37
C LEU A 253 -32.49 9.44 -6.38
N ASP A 254 -32.28 9.07 -7.63
CA ASP A 254 -33.31 9.15 -8.68
C ASP A 254 -34.58 8.35 -8.34
N SER A 255 -34.45 7.26 -7.57
CA SER A 255 -35.58 6.46 -7.08
C SER A 255 -36.46 7.18 -6.05
N ALA A 256 -35.95 8.24 -5.43
CA ALA A 256 -36.68 9.08 -4.48
C ALA A 256 -37.29 10.34 -5.14
N GLN A 257 -37.00 10.57 -6.43
CA GLN A 257 -37.54 11.73 -7.17
C GLN A 257 -39.05 11.57 -7.44
N PRO A 258 -39.79 12.68 -7.55
CA PRO A 258 -41.19 12.62 -7.93
C PRO A 258 -41.36 12.00 -9.31
N GLU A 259 -42.45 11.27 -9.51
CA GLU A 259 -42.81 10.78 -10.85
C GLU A 259 -43.57 11.85 -11.63
N TYR A 260 -43.08 12.16 -12.83
CA TYR A 260 -43.81 12.93 -13.82
C TYR A 260 -43.95 12.11 -15.10
N PHE A 261 -45.16 12.08 -15.64
CA PHE A 261 -45.53 11.26 -16.80
C PHE A 261 -45.31 9.75 -16.58
N GLY A 262 -45.35 9.30 -15.33
CA GLY A 262 -45.14 7.90 -14.93
C GLY A 262 -43.68 7.46 -14.96
N ARG A 263 -42.74 8.42 -14.93
CA ARG A 263 -41.30 8.18 -14.93
C ARG A 263 -40.66 9.02 -13.82
N PRO A 264 -39.66 8.51 -13.08
CA PRO A 264 -38.91 9.32 -12.12
C PRO A 264 -38.34 10.57 -12.80
N TYR A 265 -38.43 11.72 -12.14
CA TYR A 265 -37.81 12.96 -12.59
C TYR A 265 -36.29 12.86 -12.43
N GLN A 266 -35.65 12.17 -13.37
CA GLN A 266 -34.24 11.80 -13.31
C GLN A 266 -33.36 13.05 -13.31
N VAL A 267 -32.80 13.42 -12.16
CA VAL A 267 -31.98 14.64 -12.00
C VAL A 267 -30.48 14.38 -12.20
N HIS A 268 -30.05 13.12 -12.28
CA HIS A 268 -28.65 12.75 -12.51
C HIS A 268 -28.42 12.19 -13.93
N ASP A 269 -27.22 12.42 -14.49
CA ASP A 269 -26.74 11.70 -15.69
C ASP A 269 -25.70 10.63 -15.31
N GLY A 270 -24.40 10.93 -15.38
CA GLY A 270 -23.34 9.98 -15.02
C GLY A 270 -22.48 10.35 -13.82
N LEU A 271 -21.67 9.41 -13.33
CA LEU A 271 -20.66 9.72 -12.30
C LEU A 271 -19.34 10.14 -12.97
N LEU A 272 -18.79 9.30 -13.84
CA LEU A 272 -17.49 9.52 -14.48
C LEU A 272 -17.53 9.10 -15.95
N ASP A 273 -17.63 10.06 -16.85
CA ASP A 273 -17.69 9.80 -18.29
C ASP A 273 -16.35 10.11 -18.97
N ILE A 274 -15.86 9.19 -19.82
CA ILE A 274 -14.60 9.33 -20.56
C ILE A 274 -14.87 9.14 -22.05
N THR A 275 -15.08 10.25 -22.76
CA THR A 275 -15.62 10.22 -24.12
C THR A 275 -14.80 11.08 -25.09
N ASN A 276 -15.19 11.06 -26.37
CA ASN A 276 -14.68 11.96 -27.41
C ASN A 276 -13.16 11.97 -27.52
N ALA A 277 -12.56 10.87 -27.99
CA ALA A 277 -11.13 10.72 -28.24
C ALA A 277 -10.21 10.98 -27.04
N SER A 278 -10.75 11.02 -25.81
CA SER A 278 -9.94 10.98 -24.59
C SER A 278 -9.06 9.74 -24.56
N ASP A 279 -7.89 9.81 -23.92
CA ASP A 279 -6.89 8.75 -24.05
C ASP A 279 -5.88 8.76 -22.91
N LEU A 280 -5.31 7.60 -22.55
CA LEU A 280 -4.32 7.49 -21.46
C LEU A 280 -4.89 7.93 -20.10
N VAL A 281 -5.84 7.17 -19.59
CA VAL A 281 -6.50 7.43 -18.30
C VAL A 281 -6.31 6.26 -17.35
N THR A 282 -5.97 6.53 -16.08
CA THR A 282 -6.02 5.54 -15.00
C THR A 282 -7.06 5.99 -13.96
N VAL A 283 -7.99 5.10 -13.64
CA VAL A 283 -9.02 5.26 -12.60
C VAL A 283 -8.75 4.21 -11.52
N SER A 284 -8.26 4.62 -10.36
CA SER A 284 -7.79 3.70 -9.34
C SER A 284 -8.29 3.99 -7.93
N TYR A 285 -8.62 2.96 -7.16
CA TYR A 285 -9.00 3.13 -5.75
C TYR A 285 -10.15 4.11 -5.50
N ASN A 286 -11.05 4.31 -6.47
CA ASN A 286 -12.24 5.13 -6.24
C ASN A 286 -13.37 4.27 -5.68
N ARG A 287 -14.26 4.87 -4.91
CA ARG A 287 -15.58 4.33 -4.63
C ARG A 287 -16.58 5.02 -5.56
N LEU A 288 -17.31 4.24 -6.33
CA LEU A 288 -18.42 4.71 -7.14
C LEU A 288 -19.65 3.92 -6.70
N HIS A 289 -20.68 4.60 -6.25
CA HIS A 289 -21.79 3.93 -5.61
C HIS A 289 -23.14 4.60 -5.75
N ASP A 290 -24.19 3.80 -5.54
CA ASP A 290 -25.59 4.23 -5.41
C ASP A 290 -26.02 5.19 -6.53
N HIS A 291 -25.96 4.72 -7.78
CA HIS A 291 -26.25 5.50 -8.98
C HIS A 291 -26.65 4.60 -10.16
N ASP A 292 -27.39 5.10 -11.15
CA ASP A 292 -27.77 4.34 -12.36
C ASP A 292 -26.62 4.26 -13.39
N LYS A 293 -26.35 5.34 -14.14
CA LYS A 293 -25.46 5.32 -15.33
C LYS A 293 -24.03 5.73 -14.97
N THR A 294 -23.19 4.78 -14.57
CA THR A 294 -21.90 5.13 -13.93
C THR A 294 -20.84 5.75 -14.86
N MET A 295 -20.39 5.01 -15.87
CA MET A 295 -19.20 5.35 -16.66
C MET A 295 -19.32 4.96 -18.13
N LEU A 296 -19.56 5.97 -18.98
CA LEU A 296 -19.53 5.83 -20.42
C LEU A 296 -18.12 6.02 -20.97
N VAL A 297 -17.63 5.03 -21.71
CA VAL A 297 -16.39 5.10 -22.48
C VAL A 297 -16.70 5.13 -23.97
N GLY A 298 -16.53 6.31 -24.57
CA GLY A 298 -16.91 6.59 -25.95
C GLY A 298 -18.42 6.83 -26.11
N SER A 299 -18.78 8.01 -26.62
CA SER A 299 -20.17 8.51 -26.58
C SER A 299 -21.08 7.95 -27.67
N SER A 300 -20.55 7.61 -28.84
CA SER A 300 -21.36 7.23 -30.01
C SER A 300 -20.71 6.18 -30.91
N ASP A 301 -21.51 5.27 -31.43
CA ASP A 301 -21.13 4.29 -32.46
C ASP A 301 -20.69 4.96 -33.78
N SER A 302 -21.15 6.19 -34.05
CA SER A 302 -20.79 6.95 -35.25
C SER A 302 -19.48 7.74 -35.09
N ARG A 303 -18.95 7.85 -33.87
CA ARG A 303 -17.74 8.62 -33.57
C ARG A 303 -16.46 7.82 -33.84
N ILE A 304 -16.24 7.46 -35.10
CA ILE A 304 -15.10 6.62 -35.53
C ILE A 304 -13.71 7.21 -35.21
N ALA A 305 -13.61 8.50 -34.87
CA ALA A 305 -12.37 9.13 -34.43
C ALA A 305 -11.90 8.66 -33.05
N ASP A 306 -12.74 7.92 -32.31
CA ASP A 306 -12.36 7.28 -31.04
C ASP A 306 -11.48 6.03 -31.24
N ARG A 307 -11.37 5.50 -32.48
CA ARG A 307 -10.51 4.35 -32.78
C ARG A 307 -9.04 4.65 -32.48
N GLY A 308 -8.39 3.74 -31.75
CA GLY A 308 -7.00 3.90 -31.32
C GLY A 308 -6.82 4.89 -30.16
N LYS A 309 -7.92 5.37 -29.57
CA LYS A 309 -7.99 6.19 -28.35
C LYS A 309 -8.73 5.42 -27.26
N LEU A 310 -9.23 6.13 -26.24
CA LEU A 310 -9.98 5.57 -25.12
C LEU A 310 -9.23 4.43 -24.43
N ARG A 311 -7.90 4.56 -24.33
CA ARG A 311 -7.06 3.61 -23.58
C ARG A 311 -7.12 3.96 -22.11
N ILE A 312 -7.82 3.12 -21.35
CA ILE A 312 -8.21 3.38 -19.96
C ILE A 312 -7.88 2.16 -19.10
N THR A 313 -7.37 2.39 -17.89
CA THR A 313 -7.20 1.34 -16.88
C THR A 313 -8.10 1.64 -15.69
N LEU A 314 -8.92 0.68 -15.28
CA LEU A 314 -9.75 0.71 -14.09
C LEU A 314 -9.22 -0.37 -13.12
N HIS A 315 -8.65 0.03 -11.98
CA HIS A 315 -8.20 -0.96 -10.99
C HIS A 315 -8.44 -0.59 -9.54
N HIS A 316 -8.72 -1.60 -8.72
CA HIS A 316 -8.92 -1.44 -7.27
C HIS A 316 -10.05 -0.47 -6.90
N ASN A 317 -11.00 -0.23 -7.80
CA ASN A 317 -12.18 0.57 -7.49
C ASN A 317 -13.24 -0.29 -6.80
N LEU A 318 -13.98 0.32 -5.88
CA LEU A 318 -15.23 -0.22 -5.34
C LEU A 318 -16.38 0.29 -6.20
N PHE A 319 -17.13 -0.62 -6.80
CA PHE A 319 -18.32 -0.35 -7.60
C PHE A 319 -19.53 -0.94 -6.87
N GLN A 320 -20.32 -0.13 -6.17
CA GLN A 320 -21.36 -0.62 -5.26
C GLN A 320 -22.76 -0.10 -5.63
N ASN A 321 -23.74 -0.99 -5.77
CA ASN A 321 -25.15 -0.61 -6.03
C ASN A 321 -25.30 0.27 -7.28
N LEU A 322 -24.64 -0.13 -8.36
CA LEU A 322 -24.64 0.60 -9.62
C LEU A 322 -25.57 -0.09 -10.62
N GLY A 323 -26.41 0.69 -11.29
CA GLY A 323 -27.38 0.14 -12.24
C GLY A 323 -26.72 -0.37 -13.52
N GLN A 324 -25.86 0.45 -14.13
CA GLN A 324 -25.23 0.13 -15.40
C GLN A 324 -23.92 0.89 -15.69
N ARG A 325 -23.22 0.46 -16.76
CA ARG A 325 -22.06 1.13 -17.35
C ARG A 325 -20.84 1.16 -16.43
N VAL A 326 -20.31 0.00 -16.05
CA VAL A 326 -19.15 -0.11 -15.14
C VAL A 326 -18.00 -0.96 -15.73
N ALA A 327 -17.45 -0.64 -16.92
CA ALA A 327 -17.78 0.48 -17.80
C ALA A 327 -18.55 0.01 -19.05
N ARG A 328 -19.21 0.95 -19.75
CA ARG A 328 -19.75 0.72 -21.10
C ARG A 328 -18.78 1.24 -22.15
N VAL A 329 -18.21 0.36 -22.97
CA VAL A 329 -17.05 0.69 -23.81
C VAL A 329 -17.37 0.68 -25.29
N ARG A 330 -16.83 1.65 -26.03
CA ARG A 330 -16.73 1.64 -27.49
C ARG A 330 -15.30 1.93 -27.92
N PHE A 331 -14.82 1.25 -28.95
CA PHE A 331 -13.52 1.39 -29.62
C PHE A 331 -12.26 1.17 -28.76
N GLY A 332 -12.26 1.61 -27.50
CA GLY A 332 -11.09 1.67 -26.63
C GLY A 332 -10.57 0.32 -26.15
N GLN A 333 -9.30 0.34 -25.75
CA GLN A 333 -8.67 -0.72 -24.96
C GLN A 333 -8.83 -0.39 -23.48
N VAL A 334 -9.75 -1.08 -22.82
CA VAL A 334 -10.10 -0.80 -21.42
C VAL A 334 -9.71 -1.99 -20.54
N ASP A 335 -8.70 -1.80 -19.70
CA ASP A 335 -8.19 -2.81 -18.76
C ASP A 335 -8.91 -2.66 -17.43
N VAL A 336 -9.66 -3.68 -17.02
CA VAL A 336 -10.50 -3.70 -15.83
C VAL A 336 -10.02 -4.83 -14.93
N TYR A 337 -9.24 -4.52 -13.90
CA TYR A 337 -8.67 -5.56 -13.04
C TYR A 337 -8.65 -5.22 -11.55
N ASN A 338 -8.76 -6.24 -10.70
CA ASN A 338 -8.81 -6.09 -9.24
C ASN A 338 -9.84 -5.06 -8.73
N ASN A 339 -10.93 -4.83 -9.45
CA ASN A 339 -12.05 -4.06 -8.94
C ASN A 339 -12.98 -4.95 -8.11
N HIS A 340 -13.71 -4.36 -7.17
CA HIS A 340 -14.73 -5.05 -6.40
C HIS A 340 -16.11 -4.51 -6.78
N TYR A 341 -16.91 -5.37 -7.41
CA TYR A 341 -18.29 -5.10 -7.77
C TYR A 341 -19.21 -5.63 -6.68
N VAL A 342 -20.09 -4.80 -6.14
CA VAL A 342 -21.00 -5.14 -5.06
C VAL A 342 -22.42 -4.77 -5.44
N GLN A 343 -23.35 -5.71 -5.32
CA GLN A 343 -24.78 -5.40 -5.30
C GLN A 343 -25.36 -5.86 -3.97
N ASP A 344 -25.90 -4.93 -3.20
CA ASP A 344 -26.52 -5.26 -1.92
C ASP A 344 -27.93 -5.82 -2.13
N ALA A 345 -28.35 -6.77 -1.29
CA ALA A 345 -29.71 -7.34 -1.36
C ALA A 345 -30.81 -6.30 -1.08
N SER A 346 -30.46 -5.19 -0.43
CA SER A 346 -31.37 -4.12 0.00
C SER A 346 -31.39 -2.92 -0.93
N THR A 347 -30.62 -2.92 -2.02
CA THR A 347 -30.62 -1.78 -2.95
C THR A 347 -31.88 -1.77 -3.80
N ASP A 348 -32.45 -0.58 -3.98
CA ASP A 348 -33.59 -0.35 -4.87
C ASP A 348 -33.16 0.10 -6.27
N ILE A 349 -31.85 0.19 -6.53
CA ILE A 349 -31.30 0.58 -7.84
C ILE A 349 -31.36 -0.63 -8.77
N PRO A 350 -32.10 -0.55 -9.90
CA PRO A 350 -32.21 -1.66 -10.84
C PRO A 350 -30.86 -1.97 -11.50
N TYR A 351 -30.44 -3.23 -11.43
CA TYR A 351 -29.23 -3.69 -12.10
C TYR A 351 -29.53 -4.09 -13.56
N ALA A 352 -28.73 -3.62 -14.50
CA ALA A 352 -28.78 -4.01 -15.90
C ALA A 352 -27.52 -4.75 -16.35
N TYR A 353 -26.34 -4.16 -16.19
CA TYR A 353 -25.04 -4.80 -16.48
C TYR A 353 -23.85 -4.00 -15.94
N SER A 354 -22.73 -4.66 -15.67
CA SER A 354 -21.47 -3.96 -15.37
C SER A 354 -20.63 -3.75 -16.62
N TRP A 355 -20.25 -4.81 -17.34
CA TRP A 355 -19.32 -4.75 -18.46
C TRP A 355 -20.04 -4.64 -19.80
N GLY A 356 -20.18 -3.41 -20.30
CA GLY A 356 -20.88 -3.13 -21.56
C GLY A 356 -19.98 -3.29 -22.78
N VAL A 357 -20.18 -4.34 -23.55
CA VAL A 357 -19.41 -4.66 -24.77
C VAL A 357 -20.03 -3.92 -25.97
N GLY A 358 -19.59 -2.69 -26.20
CA GLY A 358 -20.03 -1.83 -27.29
C GLY A 358 -19.16 -1.91 -28.54
N LYS A 359 -19.51 -1.08 -29.54
CA LYS A 359 -18.94 -1.14 -30.90
C LYS A 359 -17.42 -1.14 -30.88
N GLU A 360 -16.82 -2.18 -31.46
CA GLU A 360 -15.36 -2.32 -31.62
C GLU A 360 -14.58 -2.16 -30.30
N SER A 361 -15.21 -2.42 -29.15
CA SER A 361 -14.54 -2.36 -27.85
C SER A 361 -13.56 -3.50 -27.67
N HIS A 362 -12.47 -3.23 -26.95
CA HIS A 362 -11.53 -4.23 -26.44
C HIS A 362 -11.53 -4.12 -24.91
N LEU A 363 -12.54 -4.71 -24.28
CA LEU A 363 -12.68 -4.75 -22.82
C LEU A 363 -11.96 -5.99 -22.27
N LEU A 364 -11.02 -5.77 -21.35
CA LEU A 364 -10.22 -6.81 -20.69
C LEU A 364 -10.58 -6.84 -19.20
N ALA A 365 -11.43 -7.78 -18.79
CA ALA A 365 -11.89 -7.92 -17.42
C ALA A 365 -11.18 -9.09 -16.72
N GLN A 366 -10.21 -8.82 -15.84
CA GLN A 366 -9.45 -9.89 -15.17
C GLN A 366 -9.30 -9.73 -13.66
N ALA A 367 -9.33 -10.84 -12.93
CA ALA A 367 -9.06 -10.85 -11.48
C ALA A 367 -9.89 -9.83 -10.67
N ASN A 368 -11.14 -9.59 -11.07
CA ASN A 368 -12.11 -8.79 -10.34
C ASN A 368 -12.92 -9.68 -9.38
N ALA A 369 -13.37 -9.10 -8.28
CA ALA A 369 -14.27 -9.75 -7.35
C ALA A 369 -15.68 -9.19 -7.49
N ILE A 370 -16.67 -10.06 -7.49
CA ILE A 370 -18.10 -9.74 -7.56
C ILE A 370 -18.75 -10.28 -6.29
N THR A 371 -19.47 -9.43 -5.57
CA THR A 371 -20.24 -9.79 -4.37
C THR A 371 -21.70 -9.43 -4.59
N VAL A 372 -22.55 -10.44 -4.63
CA VAL A 372 -23.96 -10.31 -5.02
C VAL A 372 -24.84 -11.21 -4.16
N PRO A 373 -26.14 -10.91 -3.98
CA PRO A 373 -27.05 -11.74 -3.23
C PRO A 373 -27.26 -13.11 -3.88
N ASP A 374 -27.74 -14.06 -3.09
CA ASP A 374 -28.16 -15.38 -3.59
C ASP A 374 -29.22 -15.23 -4.69
N GLY A 375 -29.04 -15.97 -5.80
CA GLY A 375 -29.96 -15.95 -6.93
C GLY A 375 -29.76 -14.77 -7.90
N PHE A 376 -28.72 -13.96 -7.73
CA PHE A 376 -28.38 -12.89 -8.68
C PHE A 376 -28.14 -13.44 -10.10
N PRO A 377 -28.70 -12.83 -11.16
CA PRO A 377 -28.55 -13.31 -12.54
C PRO A 377 -27.15 -12.98 -13.10
N LEU A 378 -26.21 -13.90 -12.92
CA LEU A 378 -24.79 -13.68 -13.29
C LEU A 378 -24.58 -13.46 -14.79
N ASP A 379 -25.51 -13.92 -15.63
CA ASP A 379 -25.50 -13.69 -17.07
C ASP A 379 -25.75 -12.22 -17.45
N THR A 380 -26.13 -11.37 -16.49
CA THR A 380 -26.29 -9.91 -16.72
C THR A 380 -25.03 -9.10 -16.41
N VAL A 381 -24.00 -9.68 -15.79
CA VAL A 381 -22.77 -8.94 -15.46
C VAL A 381 -22.08 -8.42 -16.72
N VAL A 382 -22.09 -9.23 -17.77
CA VAL A 382 -21.70 -8.86 -19.13
C VAL A 382 -22.94 -8.39 -19.89
N GLY A 383 -22.85 -7.23 -20.56
CA GLY A 383 -23.93 -6.71 -21.41
C GLY A 383 -23.46 -6.53 -22.84
N ARG A 384 -24.01 -7.30 -23.80
CA ARG A 384 -23.72 -7.09 -25.22
C ARG A 384 -24.52 -5.91 -25.76
N LEU A 385 -23.81 -4.99 -26.40
CA LEU A 385 -24.42 -3.89 -27.15
C LEU A 385 -24.10 -4.11 -28.64
N SER A 386 -23.43 -3.16 -29.28
CA SER A 386 -22.96 -3.29 -30.68
C SER A 386 -21.62 -4.02 -30.80
N GLY A 387 -21.01 -4.46 -29.70
CA GLY A 387 -19.73 -5.15 -29.69
C GLY A 387 -19.87 -6.66 -29.94
N THR A 388 -18.73 -7.30 -30.23
CA THR A 388 -18.69 -8.70 -30.64
C THR A 388 -17.62 -9.52 -29.92
N ALA A 389 -16.76 -8.90 -29.11
CA ALA A 389 -15.66 -9.59 -28.46
C ALA A 389 -15.24 -8.92 -27.14
N MET A 390 -14.70 -9.71 -26.21
CA MET A 390 -14.05 -9.24 -24.98
C MET A 390 -13.05 -10.27 -24.46
N THR A 391 -12.24 -9.90 -23.47
CA THR A 391 -11.40 -10.83 -22.70
C THR A 391 -11.91 -10.88 -21.27
N GLU A 392 -12.14 -12.08 -20.73
CA GLU A 392 -12.60 -12.29 -19.36
C GLU A 392 -11.83 -13.46 -18.75
N ASP A 393 -11.16 -13.27 -17.61
CA ASP A 393 -10.40 -14.36 -16.97
C ASP A 393 -10.15 -14.12 -15.47
N GLY A 394 -10.17 -15.20 -14.68
CA GLY A 394 -9.75 -15.19 -13.29
C GLY A 394 -10.63 -14.36 -12.34
N ASN A 395 -11.87 -14.03 -12.73
CA ASN A 395 -12.82 -13.32 -11.88
C ASN A 395 -13.48 -14.26 -10.86
N THR A 396 -13.94 -13.72 -9.73
CA THR A 396 -14.68 -14.50 -8.72
C THR A 396 -16.03 -13.88 -8.39
N VAL A 397 -17.04 -14.72 -8.18
CA VAL A 397 -18.35 -14.35 -7.63
C VAL A 397 -18.47 -14.95 -6.24
N ASN A 398 -18.72 -14.13 -5.23
CA ASN A 398 -18.82 -14.54 -3.83
C ASN A 398 -17.64 -15.45 -3.37
N GLY A 399 -16.44 -15.14 -3.87
CA GLY A 399 -15.19 -15.86 -3.57
C GLY A 399 -14.94 -17.13 -4.40
N ALA A 400 -15.89 -17.56 -5.22
CA ALA A 400 -15.73 -18.70 -6.12
C ALA A 400 -15.33 -18.25 -7.54
N PRO A 401 -14.37 -18.91 -8.21
CA PRO A 401 -14.08 -18.64 -9.62
C PRO A 401 -15.31 -18.89 -10.50
N VAL A 402 -15.64 -17.94 -11.37
CA VAL A 402 -16.77 -18.04 -12.31
C VAL A 402 -16.36 -17.43 -13.65
N ASP A 403 -16.68 -18.14 -14.73
CA ASP A 403 -16.59 -17.65 -16.10
C ASP A 403 -17.89 -16.91 -16.44
N LEU A 404 -17.82 -15.58 -16.40
CA LEU A 404 -18.96 -14.69 -16.57
C LEU A 404 -19.31 -14.51 -18.05
N LEU A 405 -18.33 -14.64 -18.94
CA LEU A 405 -18.57 -14.60 -20.38
C LEU A 405 -19.31 -15.86 -20.85
N ALA A 406 -18.94 -17.04 -20.36
CA ALA A 406 -19.66 -18.28 -20.62
C ALA A 406 -21.06 -18.25 -20.01
N ALA A 407 -21.24 -17.67 -18.82
CA ALA A 407 -22.57 -17.47 -18.22
C ALA A 407 -23.48 -16.63 -19.13
N TYR A 408 -22.96 -15.53 -19.69
CA TYR A 408 -23.68 -14.71 -20.67
C TYR A 408 -24.01 -15.49 -21.96
N ASN A 409 -23.02 -16.10 -22.60
CA ASN A 409 -23.19 -16.82 -23.88
C ASN A 409 -24.12 -18.05 -23.76
N ALA A 410 -24.29 -18.61 -22.56
CA ALA A 410 -25.21 -19.72 -22.34
C ALA A 410 -26.69 -19.32 -22.47
N THR A 411 -27.03 -18.03 -22.27
CA THR A 411 -28.42 -17.55 -22.23
C THR A 411 -28.74 -16.51 -23.31
N HIS A 412 -27.74 -16.00 -24.03
CA HIS A 412 -27.91 -14.92 -25.01
C HIS A 412 -27.42 -15.31 -26.42
N ASP A 413 -28.12 -14.83 -27.45
CA ASP A 413 -27.72 -14.93 -28.86
C ASP A 413 -27.77 -13.52 -29.50
N PRO A 414 -26.73 -13.08 -30.23
CA PRO A 414 -25.49 -13.78 -30.52
C PRO A 414 -24.47 -13.73 -29.39
N ASP A 415 -23.60 -14.76 -29.38
CA ASP A 415 -22.44 -14.85 -28.51
C ASP A 415 -21.51 -13.64 -28.65
N ILE A 416 -20.77 -13.38 -27.57
CA ILE A 416 -19.59 -12.52 -27.55
C ILE A 416 -18.37 -13.44 -27.64
N ALA A 417 -17.51 -13.21 -28.62
CA ALA A 417 -16.29 -13.99 -28.80
C ALA A 417 -15.26 -13.64 -27.73
N GLU A 418 -14.68 -14.65 -27.09
CA GLU A 418 -13.50 -14.45 -26.25
C GLU A 418 -12.28 -14.18 -27.13
N VAL A 419 -11.54 -13.12 -26.84
CA VAL A 419 -10.32 -12.74 -27.55
C VAL A 419 -9.16 -12.59 -26.57
N PRO A 420 -7.90 -12.80 -27.01
CA PRO A 420 -6.75 -12.61 -26.13
C PRO A 420 -6.59 -11.14 -25.73
N ALA A 421 -5.96 -10.93 -24.57
CA ALA A 421 -5.48 -9.61 -24.18
C ALA A 421 -4.52 -9.04 -25.24
N TRP A 422 -4.47 -7.72 -25.38
CA TRP A 422 -3.53 -7.07 -26.28
C TRP A 422 -2.09 -7.15 -25.74
N ASP A 423 -1.10 -7.04 -26.63
CA ASP A 423 0.31 -7.02 -26.23
C ASP A 423 0.63 -5.75 -25.43
N GLY A 424 1.39 -5.92 -24.34
CA GLY A 424 1.87 -4.79 -23.54
C GLY A 424 0.83 -4.21 -22.57
N VAL A 425 -0.09 -5.02 -22.04
CA VAL A 425 -0.92 -4.65 -20.87
C VAL A 425 -0.02 -4.13 -19.74
N VAL A 426 -0.33 -2.94 -19.24
CA VAL A 426 0.48 -2.21 -18.26
C VAL A 426 -0.20 -2.25 -16.89
N ARG A 427 0.28 -3.12 -16.00
CA ARG A 427 -0.21 -3.24 -14.61
C ARG A 427 0.96 -3.17 -13.63
N ARG A 428 0.89 -2.24 -12.68
CA ARG A 428 1.93 -2.08 -11.66
C ARG A 428 1.80 -3.10 -10.53
N THR A 429 0.57 -3.30 -10.07
CA THR A 429 0.24 -4.18 -8.95
C THR A 429 -0.99 -4.97 -9.33
N VAL A 430 -0.93 -6.29 -9.21
CA VAL A 430 -2.08 -7.20 -9.38
C VAL A 430 -2.16 -8.09 -8.13
N HIS A 431 -3.22 -7.94 -7.34
CA HIS A 431 -3.49 -8.80 -6.21
C HIS A 431 -4.15 -10.11 -6.65
N PRO A 432 -3.96 -11.21 -5.90
CA PRO A 432 -4.82 -12.38 -5.99
C PRO A 432 -6.28 -11.97 -5.82
N VAL A 433 -7.16 -12.48 -6.69
CA VAL A 433 -8.57 -12.08 -6.74
C VAL A 433 -9.30 -12.26 -5.39
N GLN A 434 -8.87 -13.22 -4.58
CA GLN A 434 -9.43 -13.48 -3.23
C GLN A 434 -9.15 -12.34 -2.24
N ALA A 435 -8.07 -11.58 -2.44
CA ALA A 435 -7.73 -10.44 -1.60
C ALA A 435 -8.47 -9.16 -2.01
N VAL A 436 -9.02 -9.11 -3.23
CA VAL A 436 -9.60 -7.89 -3.84
C VAL A 436 -10.70 -7.28 -2.96
N PRO A 437 -11.72 -8.01 -2.48
CA PRO A 437 -12.76 -7.41 -1.64
C PRO A 437 -12.22 -6.69 -0.40
N ARG A 438 -11.20 -7.27 0.24
CA ARG A 438 -10.59 -6.70 1.44
C ARG A 438 -9.71 -5.50 1.12
N VAL A 439 -8.82 -5.62 0.12
CA VAL A 439 -7.93 -4.53 -0.29
C VAL A 439 -8.75 -3.33 -0.75
N VAL A 440 -9.72 -3.56 -1.63
CA VAL A 440 -10.59 -2.50 -2.16
C VAL A 440 -11.45 -1.91 -1.03
N GLY A 441 -12.06 -2.73 -0.18
CA GLY A 441 -12.84 -2.24 0.96
C GLY A 441 -12.03 -1.42 1.98
N GLN A 442 -10.71 -1.61 2.05
CA GLN A 442 -9.82 -0.83 2.92
C GLN A 442 -9.29 0.45 2.27
N LEU A 443 -9.00 0.41 0.97
CA LEU A 443 -8.24 1.45 0.28
C LEU A 443 -9.07 2.31 -0.67
N ALA A 444 -10.21 1.85 -1.17
CA ALA A 444 -11.00 2.63 -2.13
C ALA A 444 -11.75 3.79 -1.45
N GLY A 445 -11.62 4.98 -2.01
CA GLY A 445 -12.20 6.23 -1.51
C GLY A 445 -11.19 7.14 -0.79
N PRO A 446 -11.60 8.38 -0.43
CA PRO A 446 -10.71 9.41 0.14
C PRO A 446 -9.99 8.98 1.41
N GLN A 447 -10.61 8.12 2.22
CA GLN A 447 -10.03 7.60 3.45
C GLN A 447 -8.81 6.70 3.24
N GLY A 448 -8.63 6.12 2.04
CA GLY A 448 -7.46 5.34 1.68
C GLY A 448 -6.28 6.17 1.16
N LEU A 449 -6.47 7.47 0.93
CA LEU A 449 -5.44 8.34 0.38
C LEU A 449 -4.22 8.39 1.31
N GLY A 450 -3.07 7.96 0.80
CA GLY A 450 -1.81 7.87 1.57
C GLY A 450 -1.60 6.56 2.34
N ALA A 451 -2.58 5.64 2.36
CA ALA A 451 -2.49 4.38 3.11
C ALA A 451 -1.47 3.35 2.54
N ARG A 452 -0.98 3.53 1.30
CA ARG A 452 0.06 2.67 0.68
C ARG A 452 1.44 2.73 1.37
N GLU A 453 1.60 3.55 2.41
CA GLU A 453 2.75 3.51 3.32
C GLU A 453 2.74 2.27 4.23
N ARG A 454 1.67 1.45 4.24
CA ARG A 454 1.53 0.28 5.11
C ARG A 454 0.88 -0.93 4.40
N ILE A 455 1.54 -2.08 4.45
CA ILE A 455 1.12 -3.39 3.93
C ILE A 455 0.97 -4.34 5.12
N VAL A 456 -0.20 -4.92 5.34
CA VAL A 456 -0.44 -5.89 6.41
C VAL A 456 -0.24 -7.31 5.90
N VAL A 457 0.48 -8.15 6.63
CA VAL A 457 0.66 -9.57 6.30
C VAL A 457 -0.04 -10.42 7.35
N ALA A 458 -0.86 -11.38 6.93
CA ALA A 458 -1.56 -12.29 7.83
C ALA A 458 -1.76 -13.67 7.18
N THR A 459 -1.35 -14.72 7.89
CA THR A 459 -1.42 -16.11 7.37
C THR A 459 -2.85 -16.61 7.17
N ASP A 460 -3.83 -16.02 7.86
CA ASP A 460 -5.26 -16.35 7.78
C ASP A 460 -5.99 -15.65 6.62
N GLY A 461 -5.28 -14.89 5.78
CA GLY A 461 -5.87 -14.14 4.66
C GLY A 461 -6.46 -12.78 5.04
N SER A 462 -6.41 -12.40 6.33
CA SER A 462 -6.95 -11.12 6.81
C SER A 462 -6.06 -9.90 6.51
N GLY A 463 -4.90 -10.10 5.88
CA GLY A 463 -3.92 -9.07 5.47
C GLY A 463 -3.73 -8.98 3.95
N ASP A 464 -3.07 -7.91 3.49
CA ASP A 464 -2.71 -7.56 2.09
C ASP A 464 -1.90 -8.63 1.37
N ALA A 465 -1.13 -9.39 2.14
CA ALA A 465 -0.48 -10.60 1.68
C ALA A 465 -0.60 -11.70 2.74
N THR A 466 -0.53 -12.95 2.28
CA THR A 466 -0.42 -14.13 3.15
C THR A 466 1.03 -14.59 3.34
N THR A 467 1.96 -14.07 2.54
CA THR A 467 3.39 -14.41 2.57
C THR A 467 4.26 -13.17 2.66
N ALA A 468 5.45 -13.32 3.24
CA ALA A 468 6.43 -12.24 3.34
C ALA A 468 6.94 -11.78 1.97
N GLN A 469 7.23 -12.72 1.05
CA GLN A 469 7.63 -12.37 -0.32
C GLN A 469 6.50 -11.65 -1.07
N GLY A 470 5.26 -12.11 -0.95
CA GLY A 470 4.11 -11.43 -1.55
C GLY A 470 3.98 -9.99 -1.06
N ALA A 471 4.20 -9.75 0.23
CA ALA A 471 4.20 -8.40 0.79
C ALA A 471 5.33 -7.52 0.23
N VAL A 472 6.56 -8.06 0.09
CA VAL A 472 7.67 -7.36 -0.58
C VAL A 472 7.33 -7.07 -2.04
N ASP A 473 6.66 -7.98 -2.72
CA ASP A 473 6.29 -7.81 -4.12
C ASP A 473 5.28 -6.68 -4.33
N LEU A 474 4.38 -6.48 -3.37
CA LEU A 474 3.44 -5.36 -3.32
C LEU A 474 4.12 -4.01 -3.04
N ALA A 475 5.29 -3.99 -2.43
CA ALA A 475 5.99 -2.75 -2.14
C ALA A 475 6.44 -2.05 -3.44
N PRO A 476 6.19 -0.74 -3.56
CA PRO A 476 6.56 0.02 -4.74
C PRO A 476 8.08 0.01 -4.98
N THR A 477 8.48 0.07 -6.24
CA THR A 477 9.88 0.26 -6.64
C THR A 477 10.15 1.74 -6.97
N GLY A 478 11.41 2.19 -6.82
CA GLY A 478 11.84 3.55 -7.14
C GLY A 478 11.97 4.48 -5.93
N ALA A 479 11.98 5.79 -6.16
CA ALA A 479 12.04 6.79 -5.09
C ALA A 479 10.70 6.83 -4.35
N VAL A 480 10.69 6.28 -3.14
CA VAL A 480 9.51 6.14 -2.27
C VAL A 480 9.88 6.56 -0.86
N ASP A 481 8.90 7.03 -0.09
CA ASP A 481 9.07 7.12 1.36
C ASP A 481 9.10 5.73 2.00
N ARG A 482 9.37 5.68 3.31
CA ARG A 482 9.44 4.42 4.04
C ARG A 482 8.12 3.65 3.94
N VAL A 483 8.18 2.41 3.45
CA VAL A 483 7.05 1.50 3.36
C VAL A 483 7.09 0.51 4.53
N GLU A 484 6.01 0.42 5.29
CA GLU A 484 5.87 -0.50 6.42
C GLU A 484 5.17 -1.79 6.00
N ILE A 485 5.82 -2.92 6.21
CA ILE A 485 5.22 -4.26 6.12
C ILE A 485 4.99 -4.76 7.54
N VAL A 486 3.73 -4.80 7.96
CA VAL A 486 3.31 -5.16 9.30
C VAL A 486 2.79 -6.59 9.34
N PHE A 487 3.51 -7.47 10.01
CA PHE A 487 3.19 -8.88 10.16
C PHE A 487 2.31 -9.11 11.40
N ARG A 488 1.13 -9.68 11.20
CA ARG A 488 0.33 -10.25 12.30
C ARG A 488 1.01 -11.51 12.86
N PRO A 489 0.69 -11.95 14.09
CA PRO A 489 1.22 -13.19 14.63
C PRO A 489 1.06 -14.36 13.68
N GLY A 490 2.13 -15.13 13.46
CA GLY A 490 2.14 -16.25 12.52
C GLY A 490 3.53 -16.64 12.03
N THR A 491 3.58 -17.80 11.36
CA THR A 491 4.77 -18.32 10.68
C THR A 491 4.61 -18.15 9.18
N TYR A 492 5.53 -17.40 8.57
CA TYR A 492 5.55 -17.06 7.15
C TYR A 492 6.69 -17.82 6.48
N ALA A 493 6.35 -18.95 5.87
CA ALA A 493 7.31 -19.83 5.20
C ALA A 493 7.64 -19.37 3.77
N GLY A 494 8.89 -19.57 3.38
CA GLY A 494 9.40 -19.36 2.02
C GLY A 494 10.39 -18.20 1.93
N ARG A 495 11.28 -18.32 0.93
CA ARG A 495 12.34 -17.36 0.65
C ARG A 495 11.80 -15.95 0.44
N VAL A 496 12.47 -14.97 1.06
CA VAL A 496 12.20 -13.54 0.90
C VAL A 496 13.41 -12.82 0.32
N VAL A 497 13.20 -11.99 -0.69
CA VAL A 497 14.23 -11.17 -1.34
C VAL A 497 13.73 -9.73 -1.43
N VAL A 498 14.32 -8.84 -0.63
CA VAL A 498 14.20 -7.39 -0.79
C VAL A 498 15.27 -6.95 -1.78
N ASP A 499 14.91 -6.83 -3.06
CA ASP A 499 15.86 -6.50 -4.12
C ASP A 499 16.32 -5.03 -4.07
N PRO A 500 17.38 -4.65 -4.80
CA PRO A 500 17.94 -3.30 -4.76
C PRO A 500 16.99 -2.16 -5.16
N LYS A 501 15.91 -2.45 -5.90
CA LYS A 501 14.92 -1.45 -6.32
C LYS A 501 13.90 -1.11 -5.23
N ARG A 502 13.87 -1.90 -4.14
CA ARG A 502 12.94 -1.74 -3.01
C ARG A 502 13.67 -1.16 -1.80
N THR A 503 13.87 0.17 -1.83
CA THR A 503 14.54 0.92 -0.76
C THR A 503 13.58 1.33 0.35
N LEU A 504 14.11 1.65 1.53
CA LEU A 504 13.35 2.20 2.67
C LEU A 504 12.20 1.30 3.15
N LEU A 505 12.37 -0.02 3.08
CA LEU A 505 11.34 -0.97 3.49
C LEU A 505 11.48 -1.35 4.97
N SER A 506 10.36 -1.48 5.67
CA SER A 506 10.33 -1.82 7.11
C SER A 506 9.56 -3.10 7.37
N PHE A 507 10.13 -4.07 8.08
CA PHE A 507 9.42 -5.25 8.58
C PHE A 507 9.09 -5.06 10.06
N LEU A 508 7.81 -5.09 10.42
CA LEU A 508 7.32 -4.80 11.77
C LEU A 508 6.43 -5.93 12.28
N GLY A 509 6.75 -6.52 13.43
CA GLY A 509 5.82 -7.42 14.12
C GLY A 509 4.73 -6.63 14.85
N ALA A 510 3.46 -6.97 14.60
CA ALA A 510 2.31 -6.20 15.05
C ALA A 510 2.16 -6.10 16.58
N THR A 511 2.65 -7.09 17.33
CA THR A 511 2.53 -7.16 18.80
C THR A 511 3.71 -6.50 19.52
N GLY A 512 4.80 -6.24 18.80
CA GLY A 512 6.07 -5.82 19.38
C GLY A 512 6.85 -6.94 20.08
N ASP A 513 6.35 -8.18 20.14
CA ASP A 513 7.12 -9.36 20.57
C ASP A 513 7.70 -10.09 19.34
N PRO A 514 9.03 -10.16 19.18
CA PRO A 514 9.62 -10.88 18.05
C PRO A 514 9.30 -12.36 17.99
N ALA A 515 8.85 -13.00 19.08
CA ALA A 515 8.47 -14.42 19.05
C ALA A 515 7.14 -14.69 18.34
N ASP A 516 6.26 -13.70 18.20
CA ASP A 516 4.94 -13.88 17.60
C ASP A 516 4.98 -13.96 16.07
N VAL A 517 6.04 -13.45 15.45
CA VAL A 517 6.19 -13.40 13.99
C VAL A 517 7.47 -14.12 13.58
N VAL A 518 7.35 -15.20 12.83
CA VAL A 518 8.48 -16.00 12.34
C VAL A 518 8.49 -16.01 10.82
N ILE A 519 9.54 -15.47 10.19
CA ILE A 519 9.79 -15.56 8.75
C ILE A 519 10.85 -16.63 8.55
N THR A 520 10.51 -17.73 7.88
CA THR A 520 11.30 -18.96 7.88
C THR A 520 11.44 -19.62 6.51
N ASP A 521 12.54 -20.33 6.34
CA ASP A 521 12.88 -21.22 5.22
C ASP A 521 13.79 -22.32 5.79
N ASP A 522 14.01 -23.41 5.07
CA ASP A 522 14.81 -24.56 5.53
C ASP A 522 15.90 -24.98 4.53
N ARG A 523 16.18 -24.15 3.53
CA ARG A 523 17.21 -24.45 2.53
C ARG A 523 18.61 -24.24 3.10
N ALA A 524 19.49 -25.19 2.84
CA ALA A 524 20.93 -25.10 3.06
C ALA A 524 21.71 -24.89 1.75
N ALA A 525 23.00 -24.62 1.86
CA ALA A 525 23.87 -24.41 0.69
C ALA A 525 23.94 -25.64 -0.21
N GLY A 526 23.85 -26.84 0.35
CA GLY A 526 23.83 -28.09 -0.40
C GLY A 526 22.45 -28.48 -0.94
N THR A 527 21.38 -27.75 -0.59
CA THR A 527 20.04 -28.04 -1.11
C THR A 527 20.04 -27.91 -2.65
N PRO A 528 19.51 -28.91 -3.38
CA PRO A 528 19.45 -28.87 -4.85
C PRO A 528 18.61 -27.71 -5.38
N LYS A 529 19.05 -27.14 -6.51
CA LYS A 529 18.27 -26.14 -7.28
C LYS A 529 17.44 -26.79 -8.38
N PRO A 530 16.25 -26.24 -8.69
CA PRO A 530 15.63 -26.46 -9.99
C PRO A 530 16.61 -26.07 -11.11
N GLY A 531 16.84 -26.97 -12.08
CA GLY A 531 17.79 -26.74 -13.17
C GLY A 531 19.24 -27.18 -12.92
N GLY A 532 19.53 -27.80 -11.76
CA GLY A 532 20.82 -28.41 -11.45
C GLY A 532 21.73 -27.55 -10.57
N GLY A 533 22.69 -28.20 -9.90
CA GLY A 533 23.55 -27.58 -8.89
C GLY A 533 22.83 -27.36 -7.54
N THR A 534 23.45 -26.57 -6.67
CA THR A 534 22.94 -26.30 -5.31
C THR A 534 22.80 -24.80 -5.03
N TRP A 535 22.05 -24.43 -3.98
CA TRP A 535 21.84 -23.05 -3.51
C TRP A 535 23.14 -22.30 -3.21
N GLY A 536 24.12 -22.96 -2.61
CA GLY A 536 25.30 -22.31 -2.04
C GLY A 536 24.91 -21.40 -0.86
N THR A 537 25.89 -20.94 -0.08
CA THR A 537 25.63 -20.13 1.12
C THR A 537 24.82 -18.86 0.85
N THR A 538 25.07 -18.17 -0.27
CA THR A 538 24.25 -16.98 -0.61
C THR A 538 22.82 -17.38 -1.01
N GLY A 539 22.64 -18.53 -1.67
CA GLY A 539 21.32 -18.98 -2.08
C GLY A 539 20.50 -19.57 -0.95
N SER A 540 21.13 -20.02 0.15
CA SER A 540 20.44 -20.63 1.30
C SER A 540 19.73 -19.62 2.20
N ALA A 541 19.98 -18.32 2.02
CA ALA A 541 19.31 -17.27 2.80
C ALA A 541 17.78 -17.39 2.78
N SER A 542 17.16 -17.48 3.96
CA SER A 542 15.71 -17.34 4.17
C SER A 542 15.28 -15.94 3.77
N VAL A 543 16.02 -14.91 4.22
CA VAL A 543 15.82 -13.51 3.84
C VAL A 543 17.09 -12.89 3.27
N THR A 544 17.00 -12.31 2.08
CA THR A 544 18.05 -11.48 1.48
C THR A 544 17.63 -10.01 1.45
N VAL A 545 18.40 -9.13 2.08
CA VAL A 545 18.17 -7.67 2.12
C VAL A 545 19.20 -6.96 1.25
N ALA A 546 18.80 -6.58 0.03
CA ALA A 546 19.61 -5.84 -0.93
C ALA A 546 19.11 -4.40 -1.19
N GLY A 547 17.95 -4.01 -0.64
CA GLY A 547 17.43 -2.65 -0.67
C GLY A 547 17.99 -1.76 0.46
N ALA A 548 18.54 -0.60 0.11
CA ALA A 548 19.14 0.32 1.08
C ALA A 548 18.10 0.95 2.03
N GLY A 549 18.51 1.22 3.27
CA GLY A 549 17.64 1.85 4.28
C GLY A 549 16.61 0.91 4.91
N PHE A 550 16.77 -0.40 4.72
CA PHE A 550 15.89 -1.43 5.29
C PHE A 550 15.92 -1.41 6.81
N THR A 551 14.76 -1.59 7.44
CA THR A 551 14.66 -1.75 8.89
C THR A 551 13.80 -2.95 9.25
N ALA A 552 14.13 -3.67 10.32
CA ALA A 552 13.23 -4.67 10.89
C ALA A 552 13.14 -4.53 12.40
N ARG A 553 11.92 -4.69 12.93
CA ARG A 553 11.65 -4.63 14.37
C ARG A 553 10.62 -5.65 14.81
N ALA A 554 10.90 -6.30 15.94
CA ALA A 554 9.99 -7.27 16.56
C ALA A 554 9.57 -8.41 15.62
N VAL A 555 10.51 -8.98 14.88
CA VAL A 555 10.31 -10.18 14.05
C VAL A 555 11.40 -11.21 14.31
N THR A 556 11.10 -12.48 14.06
CA THR A 556 12.07 -13.57 14.01
C THR A 556 12.38 -13.90 12.55
N PHE A 557 13.67 -13.92 12.21
CA PHE A 557 14.18 -14.51 10.98
C PHE A 557 14.81 -15.86 11.29
N GLU A 558 14.38 -16.89 10.60
CA GLU A 558 14.81 -18.26 10.85
C GLU A 558 15.27 -18.94 9.56
N ASN A 559 16.36 -19.71 9.67
CA ASN A 559 16.59 -20.84 8.78
C ASN A 559 16.48 -22.11 9.61
N ALA A 560 15.46 -22.91 9.32
CA ALA A 560 15.06 -24.09 10.06
C ALA A 560 15.75 -25.38 9.58
N PHE A 561 16.78 -25.28 8.72
CA PHE A 561 17.50 -26.44 8.22
C PHE A 561 18.05 -27.31 9.36
N ASP A 562 17.68 -28.59 9.36
CA ASP A 562 18.13 -29.59 10.32
C ASP A 562 19.06 -30.61 9.64
N GLU A 563 20.35 -30.55 9.98
CA GLU A 563 21.39 -31.46 9.48
C GLU A 563 21.05 -32.94 9.75
N ALA A 564 20.43 -33.25 10.90
CA ALA A 564 20.10 -34.62 11.26
C ALA A 564 18.91 -35.16 10.46
N ALA A 565 17.99 -34.29 10.06
CA ALA A 565 16.88 -34.63 9.19
C ALA A 565 17.29 -34.77 7.71
N HIS A 566 18.44 -34.18 7.33
CA HIS A 566 18.93 -34.12 5.95
C HIS A 566 20.36 -34.67 5.76
N PRO A 567 20.63 -35.95 6.11
CA PRO A 567 21.97 -36.54 5.98
C PRO A 567 22.48 -36.62 4.53
N GLU A 568 21.61 -36.46 3.53
CA GLU A 568 21.95 -36.42 2.12
C GLU A 568 22.57 -35.09 1.65
N ILE A 569 22.37 -34.01 2.43
CA ILE A 569 22.89 -32.68 2.11
C ILE A 569 24.23 -32.51 2.83
N SER A 570 25.32 -32.31 2.09
CA SER A 570 26.67 -32.15 2.66
C SER A 570 27.11 -30.69 2.84
N GLY A 571 26.37 -29.73 2.29
CA GLY A 571 26.60 -28.30 2.46
C GLY A 571 25.59 -27.71 3.44
N HIS A 572 25.94 -27.68 4.73
CA HIS A 572 25.01 -27.38 5.81
C HIS A 572 24.80 -25.88 6.09
N GLN A 573 25.47 -24.98 5.36
CA GLN A 573 25.34 -23.53 5.58
C GLN A 573 23.91 -23.06 5.31
N ALA A 574 23.26 -22.52 6.34
CA ALA A 574 21.83 -22.25 6.37
C ALA A 574 21.57 -20.84 6.91
N VAL A 575 21.58 -19.87 6.00
CA VAL A 575 21.53 -18.45 6.35
C VAL A 575 20.09 -18.05 6.69
N ALA A 576 19.87 -17.47 7.87
CA ALA A 576 18.59 -16.85 8.23
C ALA A 576 18.44 -15.48 7.55
N VAL A 577 19.47 -14.65 7.64
CA VAL A 577 19.50 -13.32 6.99
C VAL A 577 20.82 -13.07 6.31
N LYS A 578 20.74 -12.67 5.03
CA LYS A 578 21.84 -12.06 4.29
C LYS A 578 21.56 -10.58 4.09
N THR A 579 22.48 -9.72 4.51
CA THR A 579 22.51 -8.30 4.11
C THR A 579 23.39 -8.12 2.87
N ALA A 580 23.02 -7.21 1.99
CA ALA A 580 23.76 -6.85 0.77
C ALA A 580 23.43 -5.38 0.38
N ALA A 581 23.16 -4.55 1.39
CA ALA A 581 22.68 -3.18 1.26
C ALA A 581 23.36 -2.27 2.29
N ASP A 582 23.25 -0.96 2.10
CA ASP A 582 23.70 0.04 3.06
C ASP A 582 22.54 0.55 3.93
N ARG A 583 22.88 1.04 5.13
CA ARG A 583 21.96 1.59 6.13
C ARG A 583 20.86 0.61 6.57
N VAL A 584 21.25 -0.61 6.93
CA VAL A 584 20.33 -1.66 7.39
C VAL A 584 20.23 -1.65 8.92
N VAL A 585 19.02 -1.67 9.47
CA VAL A 585 18.79 -1.69 10.93
C VAL A 585 17.94 -2.88 11.35
N PHE A 586 18.36 -3.58 12.41
CA PHE A 586 17.59 -4.60 13.09
C PHE A 586 17.47 -4.23 14.57
N ASP A 587 16.26 -4.01 15.07
CA ASP A 587 15.98 -3.64 16.48
C ASP A 587 15.02 -4.64 17.10
N LYS A 588 15.39 -5.27 18.23
CA LYS A 588 14.52 -6.25 18.90
C LYS A 588 14.11 -7.40 17.96
N VAL A 589 15.08 -7.95 17.22
CA VAL A 589 14.88 -9.05 16.26
C VAL A 589 15.49 -10.35 16.82
N ARG A 590 15.01 -11.49 16.35
CA ARG A 590 15.64 -12.80 16.60
C ARG A 590 16.18 -13.37 15.29
N PHE A 591 17.44 -13.78 15.27
CA PHE A 591 18.06 -14.53 14.18
C PHE A 591 18.28 -15.96 14.67
N LEU A 592 17.59 -16.92 14.05
CA LEU A 592 17.63 -18.33 14.43
C LEU A 592 18.18 -19.16 13.28
N GLY A 593 19.19 -19.97 13.58
CA GLY A 593 19.75 -20.95 12.67
C GLY A 593 20.83 -21.75 13.38
N ASN A 594 21.58 -22.52 12.59
CA ASN A 594 22.72 -23.30 13.03
C ASN A 594 23.98 -22.73 12.36
N GLN A 595 24.51 -23.42 11.35
CA GLN A 595 25.69 -22.99 10.61
C GLN A 595 25.38 -21.79 9.71
N ASP A 596 26.22 -20.75 9.77
CA ASP A 596 26.15 -19.54 8.93
C ASP A 596 24.84 -18.74 9.11
N THR A 597 24.35 -18.55 10.33
CA THR A 597 23.03 -17.94 10.59
C THR A 597 22.87 -16.49 10.07
N LEU A 598 23.79 -15.58 10.41
CA LEU A 598 23.70 -14.15 10.10
C LEU A 598 24.85 -13.73 9.17
N TYR A 599 24.52 -13.55 7.90
CA TYR A 599 25.45 -13.15 6.86
C TYR A 599 25.44 -11.63 6.67
N LEU A 600 26.38 -10.96 7.33
CA LEU A 600 26.63 -9.52 7.25
C LEU A 600 27.55 -9.22 6.05
N ASP A 601 27.02 -9.29 4.83
CA ASP A 601 27.73 -8.99 3.59
C ASP A 601 27.59 -7.50 3.22
N SER A 602 28.25 -7.08 2.14
CA SER A 602 28.06 -5.75 1.56
C SER A 602 27.57 -5.86 0.11
N PRO A 603 27.11 -4.77 -0.53
CA PRO A 603 26.65 -4.82 -1.92
C PRO A 603 27.69 -5.43 -2.87
N ASN A 604 28.97 -5.13 -2.65
CA ASN A 604 30.11 -5.78 -3.32
C ASN A 604 31.42 -5.47 -2.57
N VAL A 605 32.54 -6.06 -3.01
CA VAL A 605 33.88 -5.92 -2.40
C VAL A 605 34.40 -4.49 -2.26
N ALA A 606 33.90 -3.55 -3.07
CA ALA A 606 34.35 -2.17 -3.14
C ALA A 606 33.36 -1.17 -2.49
N VAL A 607 32.16 -1.61 -2.13
CA VAL A 607 31.12 -0.77 -1.54
C VAL A 607 30.79 -1.30 -0.14
N PRO A 608 31.02 -0.52 0.92
CA PRO A 608 30.68 -0.94 2.27
C PRO A 608 29.16 -1.07 2.43
N GLY A 609 28.73 -2.00 3.28
CA GLY A 609 27.35 -2.13 3.72
C GLY A 609 27.31 -1.94 5.22
N ARG A 610 26.67 -0.87 5.68
CA ARG A 610 26.58 -0.57 7.12
C ARG A 610 25.32 -1.19 7.71
N VAL A 611 25.50 -1.96 8.77
CA VAL A 611 24.43 -2.71 9.44
C VAL A 611 24.45 -2.44 10.94
N TYR A 612 23.29 -2.13 11.52
CA TYR A 612 23.14 -1.93 12.95
C TYR A 612 22.14 -2.93 13.52
N VAL A 613 22.62 -3.84 14.35
CA VAL A 613 21.83 -4.83 15.07
C VAL A 613 21.81 -4.44 16.54
N ARG A 614 20.63 -4.20 17.12
CA ARG A 614 20.50 -3.82 18.52
C ARG A 614 19.37 -4.52 19.24
N ASN A 615 19.50 -4.68 20.56
CA ASN A 615 18.49 -5.27 21.44
C ASN A 615 18.00 -6.65 20.96
N SER A 616 18.86 -7.40 20.26
CA SER A 616 18.46 -8.55 19.47
C SER A 616 19.00 -9.86 20.04
N TRP A 617 18.46 -10.97 19.56
CA TRP A 617 18.92 -12.31 19.87
C TRP A 617 19.50 -12.94 18.59
N ILE A 618 20.73 -13.43 18.68
CA ILE A 618 21.39 -14.12 17.57
C ILE A 618 21.80 -15.49 18.10
N GLN A 619 21.42 -16.57 17.41
CA GLN A 619 21.87 -17.92 17.76
C GLN A 619 22.40 -18.67 16.55
N GLY A 620 23.33 -19.59 16.79
CA GLY A 620 23.88 -20.50 15.80
C GLY A 620 25.01 -21.32 16.40
N ASP A 621 25.73 -22.07 15.57
CA ASP A 621 26.81 -22.93 16.04
C ASP A 621 28.15 -22.74 15.30
N VAL A 622 28.19 -22.86 13.97
CA VAL A 622 29.40 -22.76 13.17
C VAL A 622 29.34 -21.47 12.36
N ASP A 623 30.35 -20.60 12.53
CA ASP A 623 30.55 -19.36 11.76
C ASP A 623 29.29 -18.47 11.70
N PHE A 624 28.48 -18.48 12.76
CA PHE A 624 27.10 -18.02 12.66
C PHE A 624 26.91 -16.50 12.59
N ILE A 625 27.98 -15.71 12.78
CA ILE A 625 28.04 -14.28 12.44
C ILE A 625 29.25 -14.06 11.53
N PHE A 626 29.01 -13.80 10.24
CA PHE A 626 30.07 -13.81 9.24
C PHE A 626 29.82 -12.83 8.11
N GLY A 627 30.86 -12.53 7.33
CA GLY A 627 30.78 -11.66 6.16
C GLY A 627 31.66 -10.41 6.22
N ARG A 628 31.51 -9.55 5.20
CA ARG A 628 32.42 -8.43 4.93
C ARG A 628 31.90 -7.06 5.36
N GLY A 629 30.65 -6.96 5.81
CA GLY A 629 29.99 -5.69 6.12
C GLY A 629 30.62 -4.94 7.28
N THR A 630 30.33 -3.64 7.36
CA THR A 630 30.65 -2.82 8.54
C THR A 630 29.44 -2.90 9.47
N ALA A 631 29.53 -3.69 10.53
CA ALA A 631 28.37 -4.00 11.35
C ALA A 631 28.59 -3.73 12.83
N VAL A 632 27.58 -3.16 13.48
CA VAL A 632 27.54 -2.96 14.93
C VAL A 632 26.47 -3.87 15.52
N ILE A 633 26.85 -4.68 16.50
CA ILE A 633 25.95 -5.51 17.31
C ILE A 633 25.99 -4.96 18.73
N GLU A 634 24.91 -4.27 19.12
CA GLU A 634 24.81 -3.57 20.40
C GLU A 634 23.74 -4.19 21.31
N ASN A 635 23.99 -4.25 22.62
CA ASN A 635 23.00 -4.62 23.65
C ASN A 635 22.21 -5.90 23.31
N SER A 636 22.89 -6.87 22.70
CA SER A 636 22.27 -8.07 22.14
C SER A 636 22.78 -9.32 22.86
N THR A 637 22.03 -10.42 22.73
CA THR A 637 22.48 -11.74 23.22
C THR A 637 22.86 -12.62 22.04
N ILE A 638 24.09 -13.10 22.08
CA ILE A 638 24.71 -14.00 21.10
C ILE A 638 24.81 -15.37 21.77
N LYS A 639 24.03 -16.34 21.29
CA LYS A 639 23.94 -17.68 21.86
C LYS A 639 24.56 -18.73 20.95
N ALA A 640 25.72 -19.25 21.35
CA ALA A 640 26.36 -20.40 20.72
C ALA A 640 25.65 -21.71 21.14
N LEU A 641 25.19 -22.50 20.17
CA LEU A 641 24.46 -23.74 20.40
C LEU A 641 25.40 -24.94 20.58
N ARG A 642 25.06 -25.86 21.48
CA ARG A 642 25.81 -27.12 21.65
C ARG A 642 25.73 -27.97 20.38
N ARG A 643 26.89 -28.40 19.88
CA ARG A 643 27.05 -29.48 18.90
C ARG A 643 27.82 -30.61 19.56
N GLU A 644 27.53 -31.85 19.18
CA GLU A 644 28.29 -33.02 19.63
C GLU A 644 29.63 -33.14 18.88
N SER A 645 30.48 -32.12 19.06
CA SER A 645 31.84 -31.98 18.50
C SER A 645 32.69 -31.09 19.41
N ASP A 646 34.03 -31.25 19.35
CA ASP A 646 35.01 -30.36 19.99
C ASP A 646 35.98 -29.80 18.92
N PRO A 647 36.00 -28.48 18.68
CA PRO A 647 35.10 -27.48 19.26
C PRO A 647 33.65 -27.72 18.83
N SER A 648 32.69 -27.27 19.65
CA SER A 648 31.28 -27.24 19.28
C SER A 648 31.03 -26.28 18.10
N GLY A 649 31.82 -25.20 17.99
CA GLY A 649 31.73 -24.28 16.87
C GLY A 649 32.57 -23.01 17.00
N TYR A 650 32.16 -22.00 16.23
CA TYR A 650 32.87 -20.73 16.04
C TYR A 650 31.84 -19.60 16.01
N VAL A 651 32.05 -18.54 16.79
CA VAL A 651 31.08 -17.43 16.84
C VAL A 651 31.19 -16.54 15.61
N PHE A 652 32.38 -16.01 15.33
CA PHE A 652 32.60 -15.04 14.27
C PHE A 652 33.46 -15.60 13.13
N ALA A 653 33.08 -15.28 11.90
CA ALA A 653 33.89 -15.48 10.71
C ALA A 653 33.93 -14.21 9.84
N PRO A 654 34.58 -13.13 10.31
CA PRO A 654 34.64 -11.88 9.54
C PRO A 654 35.43 -12.07 8.26
N SER A 655 35.07 -11.30 7.24
CA SER A 655 35.72 -11.27 5.92
C SER A 655 35.79 -9.85 5.37
N THR A 656 36.05 -8.87 6.24
CA THR A 656 36.09 -7.44 5.90
C THR A 656 37.00 -7.19 4.70
N SER A 657 36.51 -6.43 3.72
CA SER A 657 37.32 -6.05 2.55
C SER A 657 38.51 -5.22 3.01
N SER A 658 39.69 -5.42 2.43
CA SER A 658 40.88 -4.61 2.72
C SER A 658 40.71 -3.12 2.34
N SER A 659 39.68 -2.80 1.53
CA SER A 659 39.27 -1.42 1.25
C SER A 659 38.38 -0.79 2.33
N PHE A 660 37.89 -1.55 3.30
CA PHE A 660 37.03 -1.05 4.38
C PHE A 660 37.86 -0.83 5.64
N SER A 661 37.72 0.34 6.26
CA SER A 661 38.43 0.66 7.50
C SER A 661 37.87 -0.08 8.71
N ARG A 662 36.63 -0.58 8.63
CA ARG A 662 35.88 -1.15 9.76
C ARG A 662 35.15 -2.43 9.39
N GLY A 663 35.33 -3.46 10.21
CA GLY A 663 34.58 -4.71 10.16
C GLY A 663 33.45 -4.73 11.17
N PHE A 664 33.45 -5.73 12.06
CA PHE A 664 32.42 -5.88 13.09
C PHE A 664 32.80 -5.18 14.41
N LEU A 665 31.79 -4.62 15.08
CA LEU A 665 31.85 -4.12 16.45
C LEU A 665 30.75 -4.79 17.27
N VAL A 666 31.13 -5.47 18.35
CA VAL A 666 30.21 -6.01 19.34
C VAL A 666 30.37 -5.19 20.61
N THR A 667 29.30 -4.56 21.08
CA THR A 667 29.35 -3.68 22.25
C THR A 667 28.14 -3.89 23.17
N GLY A 668 28.36 -3.79 24.49
CA GLY A 668 27.28 -3.92 25.49
C GLY A 668 26.54 -5.26 25.47
N SER A 669 27.09 -6.28 24.81
CA SER A 669 26.37 -7.52 24.46
C SER A 669 26.74 -8.67 25.40
N ARG A 670 26.01 -9.79 25.29
CA ARG A 670 26.24 -11.00 26.08
C ARG A 670 26.49 -12.20 25.17
N LEU A 671 27.64 -12.84 25.33
CA LEU A 671 27.96 -14.10 24.66
C LEU A 671 27.70 -15.25 25.63
N ILE A 672 26.72 -16.09 25.32
CA ILE A 672 26.27 -17.22 26.15
C ILE A 672 26.30 -18.52 25.35
N SER A 673 26.30 -19.67 26.03
CA SER A 673 26.18 -20.98 25.38
C SER A 673 25.63 -22.05 26.31
N ASN A 674 25.09 -23.12 25.74
CA ASN A 674 24.74 -24.38 26.42
C ASN A 674 25.75 -25.52 26.15
N ALA A 675 26.89 -25.24 25.51
CA ALA A 675 27.91 -26.24 25.15
C ALA A 675 28.91 -26.55 26.28
N GLY A 676 28.89 -25.77 27.37
CA GLY A 676 29.80 -25.92 28.51
C GLY A 676 31.14 -25.22 28.31
N PRO A 677 32.03 -25.21 29.33
CA PRO A 677 33.26 -24.42 29.31
C PRO A 677 34.27 -24.83 28.23
N GLY A 678 34.95 -23.87 27.60
CA GLY A 678 36.04 -24.13 26.63
C GLY A 678 35.63 -24.89 25.37
N SER A 679 34.34 -24.93 25.04
CA SER A 679 33.76 -25.65 23.92
C SER A 679 33.80 -24.89 22.59
N TYR A 680 34.00 -23.57 22.62
CA TYR A 680 33.87 -22.69 21.46
C TYR A 680 35.14 -21.87 21.18
N TYR A 681 35.43 -21.64 19.91
CA TYR A 681 36.28 -20.54 19.50
C TYR A 681 35.43 -19.27 19.31
N LEU A 682 36.03 -18.12 19.62
CA LEU A 682 35.43 -16.81 19.39
C LEU A 682 35.38 -16.49 17.90
N GLY A 683 36.37 -16.90 17.11
CA GLY A 683 36.25 -16.79 15.67
C GLY A 683 37.47 -17.24 14.89
N ARG A 684 37.36 -17.09 13.57
CA ARG A 684 38.40 -17.44 12.60
C ARG A 684 38.30 -16.58 11.32
N PRO A 685 39.41 -16.32 10.62
CA PRO A 685 39.44 -15.38 9.49
C PRO A 685 38.85 -16.00 8.23
N TRP A 686 37.70 -15.52 7.74
CA TRP A 686 37.13 -16.04 6.50
C TRP A 686 37.64 -15.28 5.27
N HIS A 687 38.34 -16.00 4.40
CA HIS A 687 38.80 -15.50 3.10
C HIS A 687 38.03 -16.24 1.99
N PRO A 688 36.94 -15.68 1.46
CA PRO A 688 36.24 -16.31 0.36
C PRO A 688 37.16 -16.42 -0.86
N SER A 689 37.02 -17.48 -1.65
CA SER A 689 37.84 -17.67 -2.85
C SER A 689 37.72 -16.52 -3.85
N SER A 690 36.63 -15.76 -3.81
CA SER A 690 36.40 -14.56 -4.61
C SER A 690 37.09 -13.30 -4.09
N ALA A 691 37.60 -13.31 -2.86
CA ALA A 691 38.33 -12.20 -2.25
C ALA A 691 39.35 -12.72 -1.21
N PRO A 692 40.45 -13.35 -1.67
CA PRO A 692 41.47 -13.93 -0.79
C PRO A 692 42.26 -12.87 -0.01
N ASP A 693 42.29 -11.61 -0.49
CA ASP A 693 43.04 -10.51 0.11
C ASP A 693 42.19 -9.68 1.11
N ASN A 694 41.07 -10.22 1.56
CA ASN A 694 40.29 -9.63 2.63
C ASN A 694 41.13 -9.58 3.92
N ASP A 695 40.78 -8.65 4.80
CA ASP A 695 41.42 -8.46 6.10
C ASP A 695 40.32 -8.61 7.15
N PRO A 696 40.09 -9.81 7.70
CA PRO A 696 39.06 -10.05 8.70
C PRO A 696 39.22 -9.20 9.97
N ARG A 697 38.16 -8.45 10.34
CA ARG A 697 38.19 -7.56 11.52
C ARG A 697 36.94 -7.73 12.38
N VAL A 698 37.16 -7.97 13.67
CA VAL A 698 36.10 -7.88 14.69
C VAL A 698 36.65 -7.29 15.98
N VAL A 699 35.92 -6.33 16.55
CA VAL A 699 36.19 -5.77 17.87
C VAL A 699 35.06 -6.13 18.81
N ILE A 700 35.37 -6.70 19.98
CA ILE A 700 34.39 -7.00 21.02
C ILE A 700 34.75 -6.18 22.25
N ARG A 701 33.88 -5.25 22.63
CA ARG A 701 34.13 -4.34 23.75
C ARG A 701 32.97 -4.28 24.71
N GLY A 702 33.28 -4.01 25.98
CA GLY A 702 32.28 -3.78 27.02
C GLY A 702 31.16 -4.82 27.03
N SER A 703 31.51 -6.08 26.81
CA SER A 703 30.54 -7.18 26.67
C SER A 703 30.78 -8.26 27.72
N TRP A 704 29.72 -8.94 28.13
CA TRP A 704 29.80 -10.09 29.02
C TRP A 704 30.09 -11.38 28.23
N ILE A 705 31.08 -12.15 28.65
CA ILE A 705 31.53 -13.37 27.99
C ILE A 705 31.43 -14.56 28.96
N GLY A 706 30.60 -15.56 28.61
CA GLY A 706 30.48 -16.82 29.33
C GLY A 706 31.72 -17.72 29.19
N ASP A 707 31.80 -18.76 30.03
CA ASP A 707 32.96 -19.67 30.14
C ASP A 707 33.15 -20.64 28.96
N HIS A 708 32.18 -20.69 28.04
CA HIS A 708 32.21 -21.54 26.86
C HIS A 708 33.35 -21.27 25.88
N LEU A 709 33.99 -20.10 25.91
CA LEU A 709 35.11 -19.81 25.01
C LEU A 709 36.42 -20.45 25.49
N LYS A 710 37.21 -20.93 24.53
CA LYS A 710 38.59 -21.39 24.76
C LYS A 710 39.49 -20.23 25.25
N ALA A 711 40.56 -20.59 25.96
CA ALA A 711 41.52 -19.61 26.46
C ALA A 711 42.32 -18.95 25.33
N ASP A 712 42.57 -19.70 24.26
CA ASP A 712 43.09 -19.35 22.93
C ASP A 712 41.92 -19.27 21.93
N PRO A 713 41.16 -18.17 21.90
CA PRO A 713 39.83 -18.17 21.32
C PRO A 713 39.81 -17.95 19.80
N TRP A 714 40.97 -17.78 19.15
CA TRP A 714 41.08 -17.58 17.72
C TRP A 714 41.78 -18.75 17.05
N THR A 715 41.33 -19.13 15.84
CA THR A 715 41.95 -20.23 15.08
C THR A 715 42.05 -19.93 13.60
N THR A 716 42.83 -20.74 12.89
CA THR A 716 43.08 -20.62 11.45
C THR A 716 41.90 -21.14 10.62
N MET A 717 41.69 -20.57 9.43
CA MET A 717 40.70 -21.07 8.46
C MET A 717 41.30 -21.12 7.07
N SER A 718 41.18 -22.26 6.38
CA SER A 718 41.63 -22.43 4.99
C SER A 718 43.08 -21.99 4.72
N GLY A 719 43.98 -22.15 5.70
CA GLY A 719 45.40 -21.77 5.60
C GLY A 719 45.69 -20.31 5.98
N TYR A 720 44.69 -19.50 6.31
CA TYR A 720 44.86 -18.14 6.81
C TYR A 720 44.95 -18.14 8.34
N ASP A 721 46.01 -17.51 8.85
CA ASP A 721 46.24 -17.35 10.28
C ASP A 721 45.37 -16.23 10.86
N TRP A 722 44.85 -16.42 12.07
CA TRP A 722 44.04 -15.43 12.76
C TRP A 722 44.82 -14.16 13.11
N ILE A 723 46.14 -14.27 13.26
CA ILE A 723 47.06 -13.15 13.55
C ILE A 723 47.13 -12.15 12.37
N ALA A 724 46.80 -12.60 11.15
CA ALA A 724 46.80 -11.74 9.97
C ALA A 724 45.63 -10.73 9.96
N GLY A 725 44.57 -10.97 10.73
CA GLY A 725 43.41 -10.08 10.85
C GLY A 725 43.54 -9.08 12.01
N SER A 726 42.69 -8.06 12.03
CA SER A 726 42.67 -7.04 13.11
C SER A 726 41.58 -7.31 14.14
N ASN A 727 41.68 -8.46 14.81
CA ASN A 727 40.74 -8.85 15.88
C ASN A 727 41.19 -8.28 17.22
N ALA A 728 40.28 -7.68 18.00
CA ALA A 728 40.64 -7.11 19.29
C ALA A 728 39.50 -7.13 20.31
N GLU A 729 39.87 -7.05 21.59
CA GLU A 729 38.94 -6.99 22.71
C GLU A 729 39.21 -5.78 23.61
N TYR A 730 38.18 -5.28 24.29
CA TYR A 730 38.34 -4.17 25.24
C TYR A 730 37.35 -4.22 26.39
N ARG A 731 37.85 -4.37 27.62
CA ARG A 731 37.05 -4.33 28.86
C ARG A 731 35.83 -5.25 28.83
N ASN A 732 35.97 -6.42 28.21
CA ASN A 732 34.99 -7.49 28.37
C ASN A 732 35.08 -8.05 29.80
N TRP A 733 33.99 -8.63 30.29
CA TRP A 733 33.95 -9.21 31.64
C TRP A 733 33.16 -10.52 31.64
N GLY A 734 33.24 -11.28 32.74
CA GLY A 734 32.63 -12.61 32.85
C GLY A 734 33.67 -13.73 32.80
N PRO A 735 33.24 -14.99 33.02
CA PRO A 735 34.16 -16.10 33.25
C PRO A 735 34.97 -16.53 32.02
N GLY A 736 34.59 -16.13 30.80
CA GLY A 736 35.37 -16.38 29.57
C GLY A 736 36.14 -15.17 29.02
N ALA A 737 36.12 -14.04 29.73
CA ALA A 737 36.83 -12.82 29.35
C ALA A 737 38.29 -12.85 29.82
N PHE A 738 39.12 -13.69 29.19
CA PHE A 738 40.54 -13.81 29.50
C PHE A 738 41.35 -12.67 28.86
N VAL A 739 42.48 -12.33 29.47
CA VAL A 739 43.51 -11.45 28.88
C VAL A 739 44.81 -12.24 28.83
N ASN A 740 45.29 -12.53 27.63
CA ASN A 740 46.53 -13.26 27.37
C ASN A 740 47.11 -12.87 25.99
N ALA A 741 48.22 -13.51 25.60
CA ALA A 741 48.92 -13.20 24.35
C ALA A 741 48.08 -13.50 23.09
N ASP A 742 47.15 -14.45 23.18
CA ASP A 742 46.29 -14.88 22.07
C ASP A 742 44.98 -14.09 22.01
N ARG A 743 44.85 -13.01 22.81
CA ARG A 743 43.65 -12.15 22.88
C ARG A 743 44.05 -10.69 22.80
N PRO A 744 44.26 -10.14 21.59
CA PRO A 744 44.70 -8.76 21.41
C PRO A 744 43.77 -7.79 22.15
N GLN A 745 44.35 -6.92 22.98
CA GLN A 745 43.60 -5.94 23.76
C GLN A 745 43.81 -4.54 23.18
N LEU A 746 42.73 -3.78 23.02
CA LEU A 746 42.82 -2.35 22.75
C LEU A 746 43.24 -1.58 24.01
N THR A 747 44.02 -0.52 23.80
CA THR A 747 44.20 0.54 24.79
C THR A 747 42.92 1.36 24.94
N ARG A 748 42.87 2.25 25.94
CA ARG A 748 41.74 3.16 26.10
C ARG A 748 41.64 4.11 24.91
N GLU A 749 42.78 4.60 24.44
CA GLU A 749 42.91 5.56 23.36
C GLU A 749 42.45 4.92 22.04
N GLU A 750 42.90 3.70 21.72
CA GLU A 750 42.41 2.97 20.54
C GLU A 750 40.91 2.66 20.64
N ALA A 751 40.42 2.24 21.81
CA ALA A 751 39.01 1.95 22.01
C ALA A 751 38.09 3.17 21.79
N ALA A 752 38.60 4.39 21.94
CA ALA A 752 37.84 5.61 21.68
C ALA A 752 37.46 5.78 20.20
N ASP A 753 38.19 5.12 19.28
CA ASP A 753 37.89 5.13 17.84
C ASP A 753 36.90 4.01 17.44
N HIS A 754 36.43 3.22 18.41
CA HIS A 754 35.53 2.09 18.20
C HIS A 754 34.15 2.28 18.84
N GLU A 755 33.51 3.44 18.66
CA GLU A 755 32.13 3.69 19.08
C GLU A 755 31.11 3.36 17.97
N VAL A 756 29.84 3.22 18.37
CA VAL A 756 28.72 2.95 17.44
C VAL A 756 28.65 4.00 16.34
N ALA A 757 28.76 5.28 16.72
CA ALA A 757 28.71 6.40 15.79
C ALA A 757 29.84 6.33 14.74
N ASP A 758 31.05 5.94 15.14
CA ASP A 758 32.20 5.91 14.24
C ASP A 758 32.09 4.82 13.17
N TYR A 759 31.47 3.69 13.53
CA TYR A 759 31.23 2.59 12.60
C TYR A 759 30.13 2.89 11.58
N LEU A 760 29.11 3.65 11.99
CA LEU A 760 27.90 3.83 11.20
C LEU A 760 27.88 5.16 10.45
N ALA A 761 28.60 6.19 10.90
CA ALA A 761 28.59 7.53 10.30
C ALA A 761 28.89 7.50 8.80
N GLY A 762 29.94 6.79 8.37
CA GLY A 762 30.42 6.86 6.98
C GLY A 762 30.66 8.32 6.52
N ASP A 763 30.60 8.55 5.21
CA ASP A 763 30.76 9.90 4.65
C ASP A 763 29.47 10.75 4.75
N ASP A 764 28.33 10.12 4.99
CA ASP A 764 27.01 10.76 5.03
C ASP A 764 26.52 11.09 6.46
N GLY A 765 27.33 10.80 7.49
CA GLY A 765 27.00 11.07 8.89
C GLY A 765 25.83 10.22 9.43
N TRP A 766 25.57 9.05 8.84
CA TRP A 766 24.45 8.19 9.25
C TRP A 766 24.55 7.79 10.73
N ALA A 767 23.53 8.15 11.50
CA ALA A 767 23.51 7.96 12.95
C ALA A 767 22.20 7.29 13.42
N PRO A 768 21.99 6.00 13.13
CA PRO A 768 20.74 5.30 13.46
C PRO A 768 20.53 5.05 14.97
N GLN A 769 21.52 5.38 15.80
CA GLN A 769 21.46 5.28 17.26
C GLN A 769 20.79 6.49 17.94
N HIS A 770 20.47 7.56 17.19
CA HIS A 770 19.90 8.81 17.70
C HIS A 770 18.47 9.06 17.23
#